data_AF-A0A2V1JSR0-F1
#
_entry.id   AF-A0A2V1JSR0-F1
#
_cell.length_a   1.000
_cell.length_b   1.000
_cell.length_c   1.000
_cell.angle_alpha   90.00
_cell.angle_beta   90.00
_cell.angle_gamma   90.00
#
_symmetry.space_group_name_H-M   'P 1'
#
loop_
_entity.id
_entity.type
_entity.pdbx_description
1 polymer ?
#
loop_
_entity_poly.entity_id
_entity_poly.type
_entity_poly.pdbx_seq_one_letter_code
_entity_poly.pdbx_strand_id
1 'polypeptide(L)'
;MKFAHTLRNYDKKNLGKDILAGLIIMAVSIPISMGYAQIAGLPAVYGLYGSVFPILIFALFSTSPQFIFGVDAAPAALIGSALAGLNITAGSTEALVAVPMLTFFVALWLLIFSLLKAGKLVNYISAPVMGGFITGICTTIILMQVPKLMGGTAGVGEFLELAEHIAETAKTISVPSVILGVIALAILLLSKKIMPKFPMAVVLMAAGAVLTAVLPLRDWGIQTLAAVDPGLPKWSLPNFSAVPLKEAVTISLSVAVVIMAETLLAENSFAQKNRYQINDNQEILAFSLGNFAAAFTGCCPINGSVSRTAMGEQYQAKTQLTGLVAGSSMIILLLFCTGFIGYLPIPVLTAIVISALLGATEFELIPRLWKVSRTECFIFLGAFFGVLFLGTINGVLIGIILSFTEMIIRTAKPATCFLGIQPGHKHFRDLKEGQQIHPISGVIIYRFSSNLFFANISVLQREIEAALKEDTKAVILDASGIGSMDITAADRLNLLSESLKEKGIRFYVTEHISGLNTQMRKLGLGHLIENGNVRRTIHIALKDIGYNRPYPLEGGVENIERSASRKRADNRVQEFVWAFGADAEAEMERQIIRQIEHLKETKDVEELLHGSWSHMDEWDMDEWLEHLEEHLKEIVNISGKDEQTLALRIEQHRQEIHERIAKEHPELAERFRERKHVLDEHLKERHPEVFTLIEKLREREQ
;
A
#
# COMPACT_ATOMS: atom_id res chain seq x y z
N MET A 1 15.91 24.14 -4.91
CA MET A 1 17.06 23.23 -4.74
C MET A 1 17.48 23.27 -3.27
N LYS A 2 17.41 22.15 -2.54
CA LYS A 2 17.85 22.10 -1.13
C LYS A 2 19.19 21.36 -1.04
N PHE A 3 20.28 22.10 -0.84
CA PHE A 3 21.59 21.50 -0.60
C PHE A 3 21.68 20.85 0.79
N ALA A 4 22.28 19.66 0.84
CA ALA A 4 22.52 18.82 2.00
C ALA A 4 21.29 18.65 2.90
N HIS A 5 20.11 18.39 2.30
CA HIS A 5 18.82 18.48 2.98
C HIS A 5 18.75 17.62 4.24
N THR A 6 19.25 16.38 4.15
CA THR A 6 19.19 15.36 5.20
C THR A 6 20.22 15.59 6.31
N LEU A 7 21.20 16.49 6.11
CA LEU A 7 22.27 16.79 7.07
C LEU A 7 22.02 18.07 7.89
N ARG A 8 21.04 18.91 7.51
CA ARG A 8 20.81 20.22 8.16
C ARG A 8 20.47 20.12 9.65
N ASN A 9 19.73 19.08 10.05
CA ASN A 9 19.31 18.84 11.44
C ASN A 9 19.77 17.45 11.90
N TYR A 10 21.06 17.17 11.74
CA TYR A 10 21.60 15.83 11.99
C TYR A 10 21.56 15.43 13.48
N ASP A 11 20.88 14.33 13.80
CA ASP A 11 20.94 13.72 15.13
C ASP A 11 22.23 12.91 15.29
N LYS A 12 23.09 13.33 16.23
CA LYS A 12 24.37 12.67 16.54
C LYS A 12 24.22 11.19 16.90
N LYS A 13 23.05 10.75 17.38
CA LYS A 13 22.78 9.33 17.68
C LYS A 13 22.85 8.44 16.43
N ASN A 14 22.68 9.01 15.24
CA ASN A 14 22.72 8.27 13.98
C ASN A 14 24.14 8.11 13.41
N LEU A 15 25.15 8.82 13.96
CA LEU A 15 26.50 8.89 13.41
C LEU A 15 27.12 7.50 13.22
N GLY A 16 27.10 6.68 14.25
CA GLY A 16 27.67 5.32 14.17
C GLY A 16 26.94 4.42 13.18
N LYS A 17 25.61 4.61 13.01
CA LYS A 17 24.79 3.82 12.09
C LYS A 17 25.08 4.19 10.64
N ASP A 18 25.11 5.48 10.33
CA ASP A 18 25.39 5.97 8.98
C ASP A 18 26.82 5.65 8.53
N ILE A 19 27.81 5.73 9.44
CA ILE A 19 29.19 5.34 9.14
C ILE A 19 29.28 3.84 8.83
N LEU A 20 28.72 2.99 9.71
CA LEU A 20 28.74 1.55 9.51
C LEU A 20 28.02 1.15 8.21
N ALA A 21 26.82 1.68 7.98
CA ALA A 21 26.05 1.44 6.76
C ALA A 21 26.82 1.91 5.51
N GLY A 22 27.46 3.08 5.55
CA GLY A 22 28.24 3.61 4.45
C GLY A 22 29.44 2.74 4.08
N LEU A 23 30.16 2.20 5.07
CA LEU A 23 31.26 1.25 4.85
C LEU A 23 30.77 -0.06 4.21
N ILE A 24 29.64 -0.57 4.67
CA ILE A 24 29.04 -1.80 4.11
C ILE A 24 28.59 -1.56 2.67
N ILE A 25 27.92 -0.42 2.41
CA ILE A 25 27.49 -0.03 1.06
C ILE A 25 28.68 0.12 0.12
N MET A 26 29.78 0.75 0.57
CA MET A 26 31.01 0.83 -0.22
C MET A 26 31.51 -0.57 -0.60
N ALA A 27 31.64 -1.47 0.38
CA ALA A 27 32.21 -2.78 0.14
C ALA A 27 31.34 -3.65 -0.79
N VAL A 28 30.02 -3.55 -0.65
CA VAL A 28 29.05 -4.22 -1.53
C VAL A 28 29.02 -3.60 -2.93
N SER A 29 29.31 -2.31 -3.06
CA SER A 29 29.31 -1.62 -4.35
C SER A 29 30.45 -2.08 -5.25
N ILE A 30 31.57 -2.57 -4.69
CA ILE A 30 32.75 -3.03 -5.47
C ILE A 30 32.36 -4.05 -6.55
N PRO A 31 31.86 -5.26 -6.21
CA PRO A 31 31.54 -6.27 -7.22
C PRO A 31 30.40 -5.87 -8.15
N ILE A 32 29.39 -5.20 -7.61
CA ILE A 32 28.18 -4.83 -8.34
C ILE A 32 28.54 -3.83 -9.44
N SER A 33 29.21 -2.74 -9.07
CA SER A 33 29.53 -1.68 -10.02
C SER A 33 30.54 -2.14 -11.07
N MET A 34 31.52 -2.97 -10.70
CA MET A 34 32.52 -3.52 -11.63
C MET A 34 31.87 -4.35 -12.73
N GLY A 35 30.96 -5.25 -12.37
CA GLY A 35 30.25 -6.08 -13.35
C GLY A 35 29.37 -5.25 -14.30
N TYR A 36 28.66 -4.26 -13.78
CA TYR A 36 27.81 -3.39 -14.62
C TYR A 36 28.60 -2.47 -15.53
N ALA A 37 29.78 -2.00 -15.13
CA ALA A 37 30.65 -1.26 -16.04
C ALA A 37 31.06 -2.12 -17.25
N GLN A 38 31.34 -3.40 -17.04
CA GLN A 38 31.65 -4.34 -18.13
C GLN A 38 30.46 -4.57 -19.05
N ILE A 39 29.25 -4.69 -18.51
CA ILE A 39 28.02 -4.77 -19.32
C ILE A 39 27.83 -3.50 -20.16
N ALA A 40 28.14 -2.33 -19.61
CA ALA A 40 28.11 -1.07 -20.34
C ALA A 40 29.23 -0.91 -21.38
N GLY A 41 30.10 -1.91 -21.56
CA GLY A 41 31.22 -1.89 -22.49
C GLY A 41 32.47 -1.16 -21.98
N LEU A 42 32.55 -0.85 -20.68
CA LEU A 42 33.71 -0.22 -20.05
C LEU A 42 34.56 -1.23 -19.27
N PRO A 43 35.86 -0.96 -19.06
CA PRO A 43 36.66 -1.71 -18.08
C PRO A 43 36.05 -1.66 -16.68
N ALA A 44 36.22 -2.74 -15.90
CA ALA A 44 35.61 -2.90 -14.58
C ALA A 44 35.87 -1.74 -13.61
N VAL A 45 37.05 -1.11 -13.68
CA VAL A 45 37.43 0.02 -12.82
C VAL A 45 36.47 1.21 -12.93
N TYR A 46 35.86 1.44 -14.10
CA TYR A 46 34.89 2.51 -14.29
C TYR A 46 33.62 2.33 -13.44
N GLY A 47 33.35 1.11 -13.01
CA GLY A 47 32.32 0.82 -12.02
C GLY A 47 32.62 1.46 -10.67
N LEU A 48 33.88 1.33 -10.23
CA LEU A 48 34.34 1.91 -8.97
C LEU A 48 34.35 3.44 -9.06
N TYR A 49 34.80 4.00 -10.18
CA TYR A 49 34.77 5.44 -10.43
C TYR A 49 33.34 6.01 -10.39
N GLY A 50 32.37 5.32 -11.01
CA GLY A 50 30.95 5.66 -10.92
C GLY A 50 30.35 5.56 -9.52
N SER A 51 31.08 4.94 -8.58
CA SER A 51 30.71 4.79 -7.17
C SER A 51 31.40 5.80 -6.25
N VAL A 52 32.07 6.83 -6.81
CA VAL A 52 32.75 7.89 -6.05
C VAL A 52 31.96 9.19 -6.13
N PHE A 53 32.32 10.05 -7.09
CA PHE A 53 31.79 11.41 -7.21
C PHE A 53 30.28 11.45 -7.42
N PRO A 54 29.70 10.53 -8.22
CA PRO A 54 28.27 10.61 -8.43
C PRO A 54 27.45 10.29 -7.18
N ILE A 55 27.92 9.36 -6.34
CA ILE A 55 27.30 9.06 -5.04
C ILE A 55 27.42 10.26 -4.11
N LEU A 56 28.59 10.92 -4.08
CA LEU A 56 28.80 12.12 -3.27
C LEU A 56 27.85 13.25 -3.67
N ILE A 57 27.73 13.53 -4.97
CA ILE A 57 26.82 14.56 -5.48
C ILE A 57 25.37 14.20 -5.17
N PHE A 58 24.97 12.95 -5.42
CA PHE A 58 23.62 12.50 -5.09
C PHE A 58 23.31 12.69 -3.60
N ALA A 59 24.21 12.27 -2.71
CA ALA A 59 24.05 12.42 -1.26
C ALA A 59 23.89 13.89 -0.81
N LEU A 60 24.50 14.84 -1.53
CA LEU A 60 24.39 16.27 -1.25
C LEU A 60 23.08 16.90 -1.75
N PHE A 61 22.46 16.36 -2.81
CA PHE A 61 21.27 16.98 -3.43
C PHE A 61 19.98 16.21 -3.22
N SER A 62 20.05 14.92 -2.86
CA SER A 62 18.89 14.09 -2.60
C SER A 62 18.13 14.56 -1.36
N THR A 63 16.81 14.42 -1.44
CA THR A 63 15.87 14.60 -0.33
C THR A 63 15.56 13.29 0.39
N SER A 64 15.82 12.15 -0.24
CA SER A 64 15.70 10.83 0.36
C SER A 64 16.82 10.60 1.40
N PRO A 65 16.51 10.13 2.63
CA PRO A 65 17.50 9.90 3.67
C PRO A 65 18.32 8.61 3.51
N GLN A 66 17.81 7.61 2.80
CA GLN A 66 18.37 6.24 2.84
C GLN A 66 18.71 5.67 1.47
N PHE A 67 18.20 6.28 0.42
CA PHE A 67 18.35 5.75 -0.93
C PHE A 67 19.76 5.98 -1.46
N ILE A 68 20.32 4.98 -2.14
CA ILE A 68 21.72 4.98 -2.60
C ILE A 68 21.77 4.97 -4.12
N PHE A 69 22.53 5.91 -4.67
CA PHE A 69 22.80 6.05 -6.09
C PHE A 69 24.09 5.33 -6.49
N GLY A 70 24.24 4.91 -7.74
CA GLY A 70 25.48 4.35 -8.26
C GLY A 70 25.28 3.58 -9.57
N VAL A 71 26.32 2.88 -10.03
CA VAL A 71 26.24 2.08 -11.27
C VAL A 71 25.26 0.94 -11.07
N ASP A 72 24.39 0.70 -12.05
CA ASP A 72 23.26 -0.24 -11.94
C ASP A 72 23.00 -0.99 -13.25
N ALA A 73 22.24 -2.09 -13.18
CA ALA A 73 22.11 -3.06 -14.26
C ALA A 73 21.42 -2.50 -15.50
N ALA A 74 20.26 -1.85 -15.32
CA ALA A 74 19.40 -1.47 -16.45
C ALA A 74 20.05 -0.41 -17.36
N PRO A 75 20.59 0.72 -16.84
CA PRO A 75 21.28 1.68 -17.71
C PRO A 75 22.55 1.09 -18.33
N ALA A 76 23.26 0.21 -17.62
CA ALA A 76 24.43 -0.46 -18.16
C ALA A 76 24.08 -1.37 -19.34
N ALA A 77 23.02 -2.17 -19.23
CA ALA A 77 22.55 -3.04 -20.30
C ALA A 77 22.09 -2.24 -21.53
N LEU A 78 21.36 -1.14 -21.32
CA LEU A 78 20.91 -0.27 -22.42
C LEU A 78 22.07 0.39 -23.15
N ILE A 79 23.09 0.84 -22.43
CA ILE A 79 24.31 1.37 -23.04
C ILE A 79 25.07 0.27 -23.78
N GLY A 80 25.24 -0.92 -23.19
CA GLY A 80 25.88 -2.05 -23.84
C GLY A 80 25.17 -2.44 -25.15
N SER A 81 23.84 -2.52 -25.13
CA SER A 81 23.00 -2.75 -26.32
C SER A 81 23.14 -1.64 -27.36
N ALA A 82 23.19 -0.37 -26.92
CA ALA A 82 23.42 0.76 -27.80
C ALA A 82 24.79 0.70 -28.48
N LEU A 83 25.86 0.35 -27.75
CA LEU A 83 27.18 0.15 -28.34
C LEU A 83 27.18 -0.95 -29.40
N ALA A 84 26.51 -2.07 -29.11
CA ALA A 84 26.36 -3.16 -30.07
C ALA A 84 25.63 -2.69 -31.34
N GLY A 85 24.55 -1.93 -31.20
CA GLY A 85 23.82 -1.34 -32.34
C GLY A 85 24.63 -0.32 -33.14
N LEU A 86 25.61 0.35 -32.50
CA LEU A 86 26.56 1.27 -33.14
C LEU A 86 27.79 0.56 -33.71
N ASN A 87 27.86 -0.77 -33.64
CA ASN A 87 29.02 -1.60 -34.00
C ASN A 87 30.31 -1.24 -33.23
N ILE A 88 30.16 -0.78 -31.99
CA ILE A 88 31.28 -0.48 -31.09
C ILE A 88 31.53 -1.71 -30.22
N THR A 89 32.76 -2.23 -30.26
CA THR A 89 33.15 -3.40 -29.46
C THR A 89 33.31 -3.02 -27.98
N ALA A 90 32.72 -3.81 -27.08
CA ALA A 90 32.89 -3.64 -25.64
C ALA A 90 34.37 -3.71 -25.23
N GLY A 91 34.81 -2.80 -24.36
CA GLY A 91 36.19 -2.70 -23.89
C GLY A 91 37.16 -2.04 -24.87
N SER A 92 36.69 -1.60 -26.05
CA SER A 92 37.53 -0.90 -27.04
C SER A 92 37.79 0.56 -26.67
N THR A 93 38.75 1.19 -27.35
CA THR A 93 39.03 2.63 -27.22
C THR A 93 37.84 3.49 -27.63
N GLU A 94 37.02 3.02 -28.57
CA GLU A 94 35.80 3.68 -29.02
C GLU A 94 34.72 3.64 -27.92
N ALA A 95 34.57 2.51 -27.22
CA ALA A 95 33.64 2.40 -26.09
C ALA A 95 34.00 3.37 -24.95
N LEU A 96 35.30 3.53 -24.66
CA LEU A 96 35.81 4.45 -23.63
C LEU A 96 35.44 5.93 -23.90
N VAL A 97 35.23 6.33 -25.15
CA VAL A 97 34.83 7.69 -25.51
C VAL A 97 33.33 7.84 -25.80
N ALA A 98 32.67 6.79 -26.29
CA ALA A 98 31.25 6.78 -26.61
C ALA A 98 30.37 6.75 -25.34
N VAL A 99 30.69 5.91 -24.37
CA VAL A 99 29.87 5.74 -23.16
C VAL A 99 29.77 7.02 -22.31
N PRO A 100 30.85 7.76 -22.04
CA PRO A 100 30.76 9.02 -21.30
C PRO A 100 29.97 10.08 -22.07
N MET A 101 30.04 10.08 -23.41
CA MET A 101 29.24 10.97 -24.25
C MET A 101 27.74 10.66 -24.13
N LEU A 102 27.35 9.38 -24.23
CA LEU A 102 25.96 8.96 -24.02
C LEU A 102 25.48 9.34 -22.61
N THR A 103 26.32 9.13 -21.60
CA THR A 103 26.05 9.47 -20.19
C THR A 103 25.82 10.97 -20.00
N PHE A 104 26.56 11.81 -20.72
CA PHE A 104 26.35 13.27 -20.71
C PHE A 104 24.96 13.63 -21.24
N PHE A 105 24.52 13.05 -22.36
CA PHE A 105 23.18 13.33 -22.90
C PHE A 105 22.08 12.75 -22.01
N VAL A 106 22.32 11.63 -21.32
CA VAL A 106 21.41 11.10 -20.30
C VAL A 106 21.24 12.13 -19.18
N ALA A 107 22.34 12.68 -18.66
CA ALA A 107 22.31 13.72 -17.63
C ALA A 107 21.56 14.98 -18.10
N LEU A 108 21.72 15.35 -19.37
CA LEU A 108 21.03 16.48 -19.99
C LEU A 108 19.51 16.24 -20.10
N TRP A 109 19.08 15.05 -20.51
CA TRP A 109 17.65 14.69 -20.52
C TRP A 109 17.04 14.69 -19.14
N LEU A 110 17.73 14.13 -18.14
CA LEU A 110 17.29 14.19 -16.73
C LEU A 110 17.17 15.65 -16.25
N LEU A 111 18.10 16.53 -16.64
CA LEU A 111 17.99 17.96 -16.34
C LEU A 111 16.72 18.57 -16.96
N ILE A 112 16.45 18.27 -18.24
CA ILE A 112 15.25 18.71 -18.95
C ILE A 112 13.99 18.20 -18.23
N PHE A 113 13.94 16.93 -17.83
CA PHE A 113 12.81 16.37 -17.09
C PHE A 113 12.58 17.07 -15.75
N SER A 114 13.64 17.43 -15.02
CA SER A 114 13.54 18.22 -13.80
C SER A 114 13.01 19.64 -14.06
N LEU A 115 13.43 20.28 -15.16
CA LEU A 115 12.92 21.61 -15.55
C LEU A 115 11.43 21.55 -15.94
N LEU A 116 11.00 20.47 -16.60
CA LEU A 116 9.60 20.23 -16.98
C LEU A 116 8.72 19.77 -15.82
N LYS A 117 9.27 19.59 -14.62
CA LYS A 117 8.54 19.08 -13.44
C LYS A 117 7.97 17.67 -13.64
N ALA A 118 8.70 16.81 -14.36
CA ALA A 118 8.29 15.44 -14.68
C ALA A 118 8.10 14.55 -13.44
N GLY A 119 8.68 14.91 -12.28
CA GLY A 119 8.49 14.17 -11.03
C GLY A 119 7.02 14.02 -10.61
N LYS A 120 6.12 14.90 -11.08
CA LYS A 120 4.68 14.79 -10.83
C LYS A 120 4.07 13.49 -11.36
N LEU A 121 4.69 12.84 -12.35
CA LEU A 121 4.17 11.61 -12.96
C LEU A 121 4.09 10.44 -11.96
N VAL A 122 4.93 10.45 -10.92
CA VAL A 122 4.97 9.38 -9.92
C VAL A 122 3.72 9.36 -9.03
N ASN A 123 3.05 10.51 -8.86
CA ASN A 123 1.81 10.61 -8.07
C ASN A 123 0.66 9.78 -8.64
N TYR A 124 0.77 9.31 -9.88
CA TYR A 124 -0.25 8.50 -10.55
C TYR A 124 0.01 6.99 -10.42
N ILE A 125 0.97 6.58 -9.59
CA ILE A 125 1.37 5.18 -9.45
C ILE A 125 0.88 4.66 -8.11
N SER A 126 0.00 3.66 -8.15
CA SER A 126 -0.61 3.09 -6.96
C SER A 126 0.33 2.12 -6.23
N ALA A 127 0.08 1.90 -4.93
CA ALA A 127 0.89 1.01 -4.10
C ALA A 127 1.01 -0.43 -4.65
N PRO A 128 -0.06 -1.07 -5.19
CA PRO A 128 0.06 -2.38 -5.82
C PRO A 128 1.01 -2.40 -7.02
N VAL A 129 1.03 -1.32 -7.82
CA VAL A 129 1.94 -1.19 -8.97
C VAL A 129 3.38 -1.08 -8.49
N MET A 130 3.66 -0.24 -7.48
CA MET A 130 5.02 -0.10 -6.91
C MET A 130 5.53 -1.40 -6.31
N GLY A 131 4.70 -2.12 -5.55
CA GLY A 131 5.08 -3.40 -4.95
C GLY A 131 5.35 -4.47 -6.00
N GLY A 132 4.50 -4.56 -7.04
CA GLY A 132 4.69 -5.49 -8.15
C GLY A 132 5.96 -5.18 -8.94
N PHE A 133 6.20 -3.90 -9.22
CA PHE A 133 7.39 -3.41 -9.90
C PHE A 133 8.70 -3.76 -9.17
N ILE A 134 8.81 -3.44 -7.88
CA ILE A 134 10.03 -3.73 -7.10
C ILE A 134 10.27 -5.22 -6.97
N THR A 135 9.20 -5.97 -6.70
CA THR A 135 9.28 -7.43 -6.63
C THR A 135 9.76 -8.01 -7.95
N GLY A 136 9.31 -7.44 -9.08
CA GLY A 136 9.76 -7.78 -10.43
C GLY A 136 11.25 -7.52 -10.61
N ILE A 137 11.71 -6.29 -10.35
CA ILE A 137 13.13 -5.91 -10.45
C ILE A 137 14.01 -6.79 -9.58
N CYS A 138 13.64 -6.98 -8.31
CA CYS A 138 14.42 -7.80 -7.39
C CYS A 138 14.54 -9.24 -7.91
N THR A 139 13.44 -9.80 -8.44
CA THR A 139 13.42 -11.14 -9.01
C THR A 139 14.30 -11.23 -10.25
N THR A 140 14.19 -10.28 -11.18
CA THR A 140 15.05 -10.22 -12.37
C THR A 140 16.53 -10.16 -12.01
N ILE A 141 16.93 -9.29 -11.07
CA ILE A 141 18.34 -9.16 -10.67
C ILE A 141 18.84 -10.43 -9.94
N ILE A 142 18.00 -11.07 -9.12
CA ILE A 142 18.33 -12.37 -8.51
C ILE A 142 18.59 -13.41 -9.59
N LEU A 143 17.72 -13.50 -10.60
CA LEU A 143 17.91 -14.43 -11.73
C LEU A 143 19.19 -14.11 -12.52
N MET A 144 19.54 -12.83 -12.72
CA MET A 144 20.81 -12.41 -13.36
C MET A 144 22.05 -12.84 -12.56
N GLN A 145 21.91 -13.04 -11.25
CA GLN A 145 22.99 -13.47 -10.37
C GLN A 145 23.18 -15.00 -10.36
N VAL A 146 22.15 -15.80 -10.67
CA VAL A 146 22.23 -17.27 -10.62
C VAL A 146 23.39 -17.85 -11.46
N PRO A 147 23.60 -17.44 -12.72
CA PRO A 147 24.73 -17.95 -13.53
C PRO A 147 26.10 -17.71 -12.88
N LYS A 148 26.29 -16.61 -12.15
CA LYS A 148 27.55 -16.31 -11.45
C LYS A 148 27.83 -17.25 -10.28
N LEU A 149 26.80 -17.75 -9.60
CA LEU A 149 26.97 -18.79 -8.58
C LEU A 149 27.47 -20.09 -9.22
N MET A 150 27.03 -20.37 -10.44
CA MET A 150 27.40 -21.56 -11.21
C MET A 150 28.80 -21.47 -11.82
N GLY A 151 29.50 -20.34 -11.67
CA GLY A 151 30.82 -20.11 -12.26
C GLY A 151 30.80 -19.51 -13.67
N GLY A 152 29.63 -19.06 -14.15
CA GLY A 152 29.46 -18.35 -15.42
C GLY A 152 29.49 -16.83 -15.28
N THR A 153 29.24 -16.13 -16.38
CA THR A 153 29.08 -14.66 -16.41
C THR A 153 27.66 -14.24 -16.04
N ALA A 154 27.45 -12.96 -15.73
CA ALA A 154 26.11 -12.41 -15.49
C ALA A 154 25.16 -12.74 -16.65
N GLY A 155 23.93 -13.14 -16.33
CA GLY A 155 22.88 -13.23 -17.35
C GLY A 155 22.47 -11.84 -17.84
N VAL A 156 22.03 -11.77 -19.09
CA VAL A 156 21.57 -10.54 -19.77
C VAL A 156 20.19 -10.81 -20.36
N GLY A 157 19.39 -9.75 -20.48
CA GLY A 157 18.07 -9.83 -21.10
C GLY A 157 16.92 -10.02 -20.13
N GLU A 158 15.72 -10.16 -20.71
CA GLU A 158 14.48 -10.43 -19.99
C GLU A 158 14.37 -11.91 -19.61
N PHE A 159 13.31 -12.31 -18.90
CA PHE A 159 13.20 -13.65 -18.31
C PHE A 159 13.46 -14.82 -19.27
N LEU A 160 13.01 -14.76 -20.52
CA LEU A 160 13.20 -15.85 -21.48
C LEU A 160 14.68 -16.01 -21.88
N GLU A 161 15.35 -14.92 -22.23
CA GLU A 161 16.79 -14.91 -22.55
C GLU A 161 17.62 -15.31 -21.34
N LEU A 162 17.20 -14.85 -20.15
CA LEU A 162 17.86 -15.18 -18.90
C LEU A 162 17.70 -16.66 -18.53
N ALA A 163 16.53 -17.24 -18.75
CA ALA A 163 16.28 -18.67 -18.53
C ALA A 163 17.12 -19.53 -19.49
N GLU A 164 17.25 -19.12 -20.75
CA GLU A 164 18.14 -19.77 -21.73
C GLU A 164 19.60 -19.70 -21.28
N HIS A 165 20.10 -18.52 -20.90
CA HIS A 165 21.47 -18.35 -20.41
C HIS A 165 21.76 -19.14 -19.13
N ILE A 166 20.79 -19.22 -18.21
CA ILE A 166 20.88 -20.08 -17.02
C ILE A 166 20.99 -21.55 -17.43
N ALA A 167 20.16 -22.01 -18.36
CA ALA A 167 20.17 -23.40 -18.84
C ALA A 167 21.47 -23.75 -19.57
N GLU A 168 22.06 -22.81 -20.32
CA GLU A 168 23.37 -22.98 -20.95
C GLU A 168 24.50 -23.04 -19.91
N THR A 169 24.51 -22.10 -18.96
CA THR A 169 25.51 -22.08 -17.89
C THR A 169 25.42 -23.33 -17.01
N ALA A 170 24.23 -23.92 -16.86
CA ALA A 170 24.03 -25.16 -16.14
C ALA A 170 24.80 -26.35 -16.73
N LYS A 171 25.13 -26.32 -18.03
CA LYS A 171 25.92 -27.36 -18.69
C LYS A 171 27.41 -27.30 -18.31
N THR A 172 27.91 -26.14 -17.89
CA THR A 172 29.33 -25.87 -17.56
C THR A 172 29.51 -25.45 -16.10
N ILE A 173 28.78 -26.11 -15.20
CA ILE A 173 28.72 -25.73 -13.78
C ILE A 173 30.03 -26.01 -13.02
N SER A 174 30.51 -25.00 -12.30
CA SER A 174 31.59 -25.14 -11.31
C SER A 174 30.99 -25.50 -9.95
N VAL A 175 31.06 -26.78 -9.59
CA VAL A 175 30.53 -27.29 -8.30
C VAL A 175 31.17 -26.56 -7.10
N PRO A 176 32.50 -26.31 -7.04
CA PRO A 176 33.10 -25.56 -5.94
C PRO A 176 32.56 -24.14 -5.79
N SER A 177 32.29 -23.47 -6.92
CA SER A 177 31.67 -22.13 -6.96
C SER A 177 30.27 -22.14 -6.33
N VAL A 178 29.45 -23.11 -6.71
CA VAL A 178 28.08 -23.26 -6.17
C VAL A 178 28.10 -23.54 -4.68
N ILE A 179 28.94 -24.48 -4.22
CA ILE A 179 29.07 -24.81 -2.80
C ILE A 179 29.46 -23.57 -1.99
N LEU A 180 30.49 -22.83 -2.43
CA LEU A 180 30.94 -21.62 -1.75
C LEU A 180 29.83 -20.55 -1.69
N GLY A 181 29.14 -20.33 -2.80
CA GLY A 181 28.05 -19.35 -2.89
C GLY A 181 26.84 -19.73 -2.04
N VAL A 182 26.41 -21.00 -2.06
CA VAL A 182 25.28 -21.49 -1.26
C VAL A 182 25.60 -21.46 0.23
N ILE A 183 26.81 -21.83 0.64
CA ILE A 183 27.26 -21.72 2.04
C ILE A 183 27.25 -20.25 2.48
N ALA A 184 27.81 -19.35 1.66
CA ALA A 184 27.80 -17.91 1.96
C ALA A 184 26.36 -17.37 2.08
N LEU A 185 25.45 -17.77 1.18
CA LEU A 185 24.05 -17.38 1.22
C LEU A 185 23.34 -17.92 2.47
N ALA A 186 23.56 -19.18 2.82
CA ALA A 186 23.00 -19.80 4.02
C ALA A 186 23.47 -19.08 5.29
N ILE A 187 24.77 -18.77 5.40
CA ILE A 187 25.33 -17.99 6.51
C ILE A 187 24.67 -16.62 6.60
N LEU A 188 24.50 -15.91 5.47
CA LEU A 188 23.84 -14.61 5.45
C LEU A 188 22.39 -14.70 5.91
N LEU A 189 21.59 -15.61 5.35
CA LEU A 189 20.18 -15.75 5.71
C LEU A 189 20.00 -16.16 7.17
N LEU A 190 20.83 -17.08 7.67
CA LEU A 190 20.77 -17.51 9.06
C LEU A 190 21.19 -16.37 10.00
N SER A 191 22.23 -15.62 9.64
CA SER A 191 22.69 -14.46 10.42
C SER A 191 21.65 -13.34 10.50
N LYS A 192 20.83 -13.14 9.47
CA LYS A 192 19.72 -12.17 9.53
C LYS A 192 18.71 -12.52 10.62
N LYS A 193 18.53 -13.81 10.91
CA LYS A 193 17.62 -14.27 11.98
C LYS A 193 18.26 -14.20 13.36
N ILE A 194 19.54 -14.57 13.48
CA ILE A 194 20.23 -14.71 14.78
C ILE A 194 20.86 -13.39 15.24
N MET A 195 21.54 -12.66 14.34
CA MET A 195 22.33 -11.46 14.63
C MET A 195 22.14 -10.37 13.55
N PRO A 196 20.91 -9.84 13.36
CA PRO A 196 20.57 -8.94 12.25
C PRO A 196 21.42 -7.66 12.15
N LYS A 197 21.98 -7.20 13.27
CA LYS A 197 22.79 -5.97 13.35
C LYS A 197 24.27 -6.19 13.01
N PHE A 198 24.74 -7.42 12.94
CA PHE A 198 26.15 -7.72 12.70
C PHE A 198 26.45 -7.75 11.20
N PRO A 199 27.51 -7.08 10.70
CA PRO A 199 27.78 -6.90 9.28
C PRO A 199 28.39 -8.16 8.63
N MET A 200 27.63 -9.26 8.60
CA MET A 200 28.10 -10.55 8.07
C MET A 200 28.55 -10.49 6.62
N ALA A 201 27.98 -9.59 5.81
CA ALA A 201 28.43 -9.40 4.42
C ALA A 201 29.91 -8.96 4.37
N VAL A 202 30.34 -8.04 5.23
CA VAL A 202 31.73 -7.56 5.31
C VAL A 202 32.65 -8.67 5.80
N VAL A 203 32.21 -9.41 6.81
CA VAL A 203 32.97 -10.55 7.34
C VAL A 203 33.16 -11.64 6.27
N LEU A 204 32.11 -11.96 5.51
CA LEU A 204 32.20 -12.94 4.42
C LEU A 204 33.08 -12.47 3.27
N MET A 205 33.08 -11.18 2.93
CA MET A 205 34.02 -10.65 1.95
C MET A 205 35.47 -10.77 2.41
N ALA A 206 35.75 -10.41 3.67
CA ALA A 206 37.08 -10.55 4.25
C ALA A 206 37.52 -12.02 4.32
N ALA A 207 36.64 -12.91 4.80
CA ALA A 207 36.88 -14.34 4.85
C ALA A 207 37.10 -14.94 3.46
N GLY A 208 36.30 -14.53 2.47
CA GLY A 208 36.45 -14.94 1.08
C GLY A 208 37.80 -14.52 0.50
N ALA A 209 38.24 -13.30 0.75
CA ALA A 209 39.56 -12.83 0.31
C ALA A 209 40.71 -13.59 0.98
N VAL A 210 40.62 -13.84 2.30
CA VAL A 210 41.61 -14.65 3.03
C VAL A 210 41.65 -16.07 2.48
N LEU A 211 40.49 -16.69 2.22
CA LEU A 211 40.41 -18.02 1.61
C LEU A 211 41.06 -18.04 0.23
N THR A 212 40.83 -17.03 -0.62
CA THR A 212 41.50 -16.92 -1.93
C THR A 212 43.02 -16.75 -1.81
N ALA A 213 43.50 -16.10 -0.74
CA ALA A 213 44.92 -15.89 -0.52
C ALA A 213 45.64 -17.15 0.00
N VAL A 214 44.96 -17.97 0.80
CA VAL A 214 45.54 -19.15 1.46
C VAL A 214 45.29 -20.44 0.66
N LEU A 215 44.17 -20.52 -0.06
CA LEU A 215 43.78 -21.69 -0.85
C LEU A 215 43.84 -21.39 -2.36
N PRO A 216 44.14 -22.39 -3.20
CA PRO A 216 44.15 -22.26 -4.65
C PRO A 216 42.72 -22.25 -5.24
N LEU A 217 41.85 -21.34 -4.78
CA LEU A 217 40.44 -21.30 -5.20
C LEU A 217 40.28 -21.13 -6.71
N ARG A 218 41.19 -20.37 -7.35
CA ARG A 218 41.19 -20.16 -8.80
C ARG A 218 41.42 -21.46 -9.56
N ASP A 219 42.29 -22.33 -9.05
CA ASP A 219 42.57 -23.65 -9.64
C ASP A 219 41.38 -24.61 -9.49
N TRP A 220 40.52 -24.37 -8.49
CA TRP A 220 39.25 -25.08 -8.32
C TRP A 220 38.11 -24.55 -9.20
N GLY A 221 38.41 -23.62 -10.12
CA GLY A 221 37.41 -23.04 -11.02
C GLY A 221 36.49 -22.02 -10.35
N ILE A 222 36.91 -21.42 -9.23
CA ILE A 222 36.19 -20.31 -8.59
C ILE A 222 36.72 -19.00 -9.15
N GLN A 223 35.84 -18.26 -9.82
CA GLN A 223 36.19 -16.96 -10.38
C GLN A 223 36.34 -15.88 -9.29
N THR A 224 37.33 -15.01 -9.45
CA THR A 224 37.57 -13.84 -8.59
C THR A 224 37.44 -12.56 -9.40
N LEU A 225 37.23 -11.42 -8.74
CA LEU A 225 37.25 -10.13 -9.43
C LEU A 225 38.61 -9.86 -10.11
N ALA A 226 38.59 -9.05 -11.17
CA ALA A 226 39.80 -8.57 -11.83
C ALA A 226 40.58 -7.63 -10.90
N ALA A 227 41.91 -7.68 -10.97
CA ALA A 227 42.76 -6.72 -10.28
C ALA A 227 42.56 -5.31 -10.85
N VAL A 228 42.71 -4.31 -9.98
CA VAL A 228 42.48 -2.89 -10.32
C VAL A 228 43.72 -2.09 -9.92
N ASP A 229 44.19 -1.26 -10.86
CA ASP A 229 45.32 -0.37 -10.59
C ASP A 229 44.93 0.75 -9.61
N PRO A 230 45.84 1.15 -8.69
CA PRO A 230 45.60 2.28 -7.81
C PRO A 230 45.45 3.59 -8.61
N GLY A 231 44.46 4.41 -8.25
CA GLY A 231 44.26 5.71 -8.88
C GLY A 231 42.84 6.24 -8.80
N LEU A 232 42.71 7.56 -8.90
CA LEU A 232 41.42 8.24 -9.00
C LEU A 232 41.04 8.48 -10.46
N PRO A 233 39.73 8.58 -10.77
CA PRO A 233 39.30 8.90 -12.12
C PRO A 233 39.78 10.30 -12.50
N LYS A 234 40.26 10.43 -13.74
CA LYS A 234 40.61 11.72 -14.33
C LYS A 234 39.34 12.43 -14.79
N TRP A 235 39.26 13.72 -14.54
CA TRP A 235 38.20 14.55 -15.08
C TRP A 235 38.49 14.86 -16.55
N SER A 236 37.55 14.55 -17.43
CA SER A 236 37.65 14.76 -18.87
C SER A 236 36.31 15.21 -19.44
N LEU A 237 36.34 16.10 -20.43
CA LEU A 237 35.15 16.42 -21.20
C LEU A 237 34.83 15.24 -22.15
N PRO A 238 33.57 14.78 -22.22
CA PRO A 238 33.16 13.77 -23.19
C PRO A 238 33.45 14.21 -24.62
N ASN A 239 33.90 13.28 -25.46
CA ASN A 239 34.14 13.57 -26.87
C ASN A 239 32.81 13.56 -27.64
N PHE A 240 32.31 14.73 -28.00
CA PHE A 240 31.04 14.90 -28.72
C PHE A 240 31.05 14.41 -30.18
N SER A 241 32.21 14.00 -30.70
CA SER A 241 32.34 13.38 -32.02
C SER A 241 32.34 11.85 -31.96
N ALA A 242 32.27 11.24 -30.77
CA ALA A 242 32.37 9.78 -30.60
C ALA A 242 31.14 9.03 -31.13
N VAL A 243 29.95 9.64 -31.07
CA VAL A 243 28.69 9.08 -31.55
C VAL A 243 27.96 10.16 -32.35
N PRO A 244 27.31 9.85 -33.48
CA PRO A 244 26.47 10.81 -34.19
C PRO A 244 25.44 11.47 -33.27
N LEU A 245 25.35 12.80 -33.31
CA LEU A 245 24.53 13.57 -32.37
C LEU A 245 23.07 13.08 -32.31
N LYS A 246 22.47 12.75 -33.45
CA LYS A 246 21.09 12.25 -33.54
C LYS A 246 20.90 10.93 -32.78
N GLU A 247 21.86 10.01 -32.92
CA GLU A 247 21.85 8.72 -32.24
C GLU A 247 22.09 8.91 -30.75
N ALA A 248 23.09 9.72 -30.38
CA ALA A 248 23.37 10.04 -28.98
C ALA A 248 22.14 10.61 -28.26
N VAL A 249 21.44 11.56 -28.88
CA VAL A 249 20.20 12.16 -28.32
C VAL A 249 19.07 11.14 -28.20
N THR A 250 18.89 10.27 -29.19
CA THR A 250 17.78 9.29 -29.21
C THR A 250 18.00 8.14 -28.23
N ILE A 251 19.21 7.57 -28.21
CA ILE A 251 19.60 6.49 -27.29
C ILE A 251 19.55 6.98 -25.84
N SER A 252 20.15 8.14 -25.57
CA SER A 252 20.19 8.69 -24.22
C SER A 252 18.82 9.08 -23.67
N LEU A 253 17.86 9.44 -24.53
CA LEU A 253 16.49 9.71 -24.10
C LEU A 253 15.87 8.46 -23.46
N SER A 254 15.98 7.31 -24.13
CA SER A 254 15.47 6.04 -23.60
C SER A 254 16.11 5.68 -22.26
N VAL A 255 17.44 5.81 -22.15
CA VAL A 255 18.17 5.55 -20.90
C VAL A 255 17.77 6.54 -19.79
N ALA A 256 17.58 7.82 -20.11
CA ALA A 256 17.14 8.82 -19.14
C ALA A 256 15.72 8.56 -18.64
N VAL A 257 14.80 8.13 -19.52
CA VAL A 257 13.44 7.73 -19.12
C VAL A 257 13.48 6.54 -18.17
N VAL A 258 14.34 5.54 -18.44
CA VAL A 258 14.54 4.38 -17.56
C VAL A 258 15.06 4.82 -16.20
N ILE A 259 16.14 5.61 -16.16
CA ILE A 259 16.73 6.08 -14.90
C ILE A 259 15.70 6.88 -14.09
N MET A 260 14.98 7.80 -14.73
CA MET A 260 13.95 8.59 -14.08
C MET A 260 12.84 7.69 -13.50
N ALA A 261 12.29 6.80 -14.32
CA ALA A 261 11.18 5.95 -13.92
C ALA A 261 11.60 4.98 -12.80
N GLU A 262 12.66 4.21 -13.01
CA GLU A 262 13.11 3.20 -12.05
C GLU A 262 13.57 3.81 -10.73
N THR A 263 14.38 4.88 -10.79
CA THR A 263 14.90 5.48 -9.57
C THR A 263 13.78 6.12 -8.75
N LEU A 264 12.90 6.92 -9.37
CA LEU A 264 11.82 7.57 -8.62
C LEU A 264 10.84 6.58 -8.03
N LEU A 265 10.52 5.51 -8.77
CA LEU A 265 9.64 4.46 -8.30
C LEU A 265 10.22 3.71 -7.10
N ALA A 266 11.48 3.33 -7.20
CA ALA A 266 12.18 2.67 -6.10
C ALA A 266 12.26 3.59 -4.88
N GLU A 267 12.65 4.86 -5.07
CA GLU A 267 12.71 5.85 -3.99
C GLU A 267 11.36 6.05 -3.29
N ASN A 268 10.28 6.21 -4.06
CA ASN A 268 8.95 6.43 -3.51
C ASN A 268 8.42 5.23 -2.75
N SER A 269 8.68 4.01 -3.22
CA SER A 269 8.32 2.82 -2.45
C SER A 269 9.09 2.74 -1.14
N PHE A 270 10.41 2.97 -1.16
CA PHE A 270 11.20 3.04 0.07
C PHE A 270 10.70 4.14 1.02
N ALA A 271 10.28 5.29 0.47
CA ALA A 271 9.69 6.40 1.20
C ALA A 271 8.36 6.03 1.85
N GLN A 272 7.48 5.35 1.12
CA GLN A 272 6.19 4.88 1.63
C GLN A 272 6.37 3.80 2.71
N LYS A 273 7.23 2.81 2.46
CA LYS A 273 7.59 1.76 3.41
C LYS A 273 8.11 2.33 4.72
N ASN A 274 8.99 3.34 4.64
CA ASN A 274 9.65 3.94 5.80
C ASN A 274 8.99 5.24 6.29
N ARG A 275 7.82 5.59 5.75
CA ARG A 275 6.98 6.73 6.18
C ARG A 275 7.68 8.09 6.15
N TYR A 276 8.43 8.37 5.09
CA TYR A 276 8.95 9.70 4.80
C TYR A 276 8.45 10.19 3.43
N GLN A 277 8.63 11.49 3.16
CA GLN A 277 8.28 12.11 1.88
C GLN A 277 9.54 12.55 1.16
N ILE A 278 9.51 12.48 -0.17
CA ILE A 278 10.57 12.96 -1.05
C ILE A 278 10.03 14.04 -1.99
N ASN A 279 10.94 14.85 -2.52
CA ASN A 279 10.60 15.80 -3.57
C ASN A 279 11.09 15.25 -4.91
N ASP A 280 10.21 14.57 -5.64
CA ASP A 280 10.54 13.86 -6.88
C ASP A 280 11.28 14.75 -7.88
N ASN A 281 10.88 16.02 -8.01
CA ASN A 281 11.54 16.90 -8.97
C ASN A 281 12.97 17.27 -8.57
N GLN A 282 13.23 17.36 -7.28
CA GLN A 282 14.57 17.55 -6.75
C GLN A 282 15.41 16.27 -6.87
N GLU A 283 14.81 15.09 -6.75
CA GLU A 283 15.51 13.82 -6.98
C GLU A 283 15.94 13.69 -8.44
N ILE A 284 15.08 14.02 -9.42
CA ILE A 284 15.47 14.05 -10.85
C ILE A 284 16.68 14.97 -11.07
N LEU A 285 16.71 16.13 -10.40
CA LEU A 285 17.86 17.03 -10.45
C LEU A 285 19.12 16.37 -9.85
N ALA A 286 19.00 15.68 -8.73
CA ALA A 286 20.11 14.95 -8.12
C ALA A 286 20.64 13.84 -9.05
N PHE A 287 19.75 13.11 -9.75
CA PHE A 287 20.16 12.10 -10.73
C PHE A 287 20.92 12.71 -11.90
N SER A 288 20.45 13.86 -12.40
CA SER A 288 21.11 14.61 -13.47
C SER A 288 22.52 15.04 -13.05
N LEU A 289 22.66 15.66 -11.88
CA LEU A 289 23.96 16.11 -11.37
C LEU A 289 24.92 14.95 -11.12
N GLY A 290 24.43 13.82 -10.59
CA GLY A 290 25.23 12.60 -10.45
C GLY A 290 25.70 12.08 -11.80
N ASN A 291 24.80 11.99 -12.80
CA ASN A 291 25.15 11.52 -14.13
C ASN A 291 26.10 12.47 -14.88
N PHE A 292 26.03 13.79 -14.65
CA PHE A 292 27.04 14.72 -15.15
C PHE A 292 28.43 14.40 -14.57
N ALA A 293 28.54 14.15 -13.27
CA ALA A 293 29.81 13.72 -12.69
C ALA A 293 30.28 12.39 -13.27
N ALA A 294 29.39 11.42 -13.45
CA ALA A 294 29.72 10.14 -14.08
C ALA A 294 30.29 10.35 -15.49
N ALA A 295 29.65 11.19 -16.31
CA ALA A 295 30.13 11.54 -17.64
C ALA A 295 31.53 12.20 -17.61
N PHE A 296 31.75 13.15 -16.72
CA PHE A 296 33.05 13.83 -16.61
C PHE A 296 34.16 12.95 -16.04
N THR A 297 33.82 11.88 -15.32
CA THR A 297 34.79 10.88 -14.83
C THR A 297 34.91 9.66 -15.75
N GLY A 298 34.34 9.72 -16.95
CA GLY A 298 34.44 8.66 -17.97
C GLY A 298 33.58 7.42 -17.70
N CYS A 299 32.59 7.51 -16.81
CA CYS A 299 31.76 6.38 -16.38
C CYS A 299 30.51 6.24 -17.24
N CYS A 300 29.88 5.07 -17.15
CA CYS A 300 28.53 4.85 -17.68
C CYS A 300 27.46 5.54 -16.83
N PRO A 301 26.22 5.63 -17.33
CA PRO A 301 25.12 6.22 -16.58
C PRO A 301 24.86 5.44 -15.29
N ILE A 302 24.43 6.19 -14.29
CA ILE A 302 24.18 5.70 -12.95
C ILE A 302 22.70 5.86 -12.60
N ASN A 303 22.25 5.01 -11.69
CA ASN A 303 20.86 4.85 -11.29
C ASN A 303 20.73 4.78 -9.78
N GLY A 304 19.49 4.86 -9.31
CA GLY A 304 19.14 4.36 -8.00
C GLY A 304 19.37 2.87 -7.88
N SER A 305 19.88 2.42 -6.73
CA SER A 305 20.13 1.01 -6.47
C SER A 305 19.26 0.47 -5.35
N VAL A 306 18.28 -0.37 -5.73
CA VAL A 306 17.42 -1.10 -4.79
C VAL A 306 18.26 -2.00 -3.87
N SER A 307 19.23 -2.73 -4.43
CA SER A 307 20.12 -3.63 -3.67
C SER A 307 20.92 -2.90 -2.59
N ARG A 308 21.58 -1.78 -2.94
CA ARG A 308 22.38 -0.99 -1.97
C ARG A 308 21.48 -0.34 -0.92
N THR A 309 20.33 0.17 -1.33
CA THR A 309 19.36 0.80 -0.42
C THR A 309 18.79 -0.20 0.58
N ALA A 310 18.41 -1.40 0.14
CA ALA A 310 17.92 -2.48 1.02
C ALA A 310 18.96 -2.90 2.06
N MET A 311 20.25 -2.93 1.69
CA MET A 311 21.32 -3.16 2.66
C MET A 311 21.46 -1.99 3.64
N GLY A 312 21.41 -0.74 3.16
CA GLY A 312 21.39 0.43 4.02
C GLY A 312 20.27 0.36 5.06
N GLU A 313 19.06 0.00 4.65
CA GLU A 313 17.90 -0.21 5.52
C GLU A 313 18.17 -1.30 6.56
N GLN A 314 18.72 -2.45 6.16
CA GLN A 314 19.10 -3.54 7.06
C GLN A 314 20.06 -3.06 8.17
N TYR A 315 21.04 -2.22 7.84
CA TYR A 315 22.01 -1.67 8.81
C TYR A 315 21.59 -0.34 9.42
N GLN A 316 20.31 0.02 9.31
CA GLN A 316 19.70 1.20 9.91
C GLN A 316 20.32 2.54 9.46
N ALA A 317 20.67 2.68 8.17
CA ALA A 317 20.98 3.97 7.57
C ALA A 317 19.83 4.96 7.81
N LYS A 318 20.16 6.18 8.25
CA LYS A 318 19.19 7.22 8.60
C LYS A 318 19.33 8.50 7.81
N THR A 319 20.50 8.77 7.23
CA THR A 319 20.73 9.97 6.41
C THR A 319 21.68 9.71 5.25
N GLN A 320 21.77 10.68 4.34
CA GLN A 320 22.75 10.67 3.24
C GLN A 320 24.19 10.85 3.70
N LEU A 321 24.47 10.99 5.00
CA LEU A 321 25.82 10.77 5.52
C LEU A 321 26.31 9.37 5.13
N THR A 322 25.41 8.40 5.05
CA THR A 322 25.69 7.05 4.53
C THR A 322 26.30 7.08 3.13
N GLY A 323 25.71 7.83 2.20
CA GLY A 323 26.23 7.99 0.83
C GLY A 323 27.57 8.73 0.80
N LEU A 324 27.74 9.75 1.64
CA LEU A 324 29.00 10.47 1.77
C LEU A 324 30.14 9.58 2.29
N VAL A 325 29.86 8.78 3.32
CA VAL A 325 30.82 7.80 3.87
C VAL A 325 31.14 6.74 2.82
N ALA A 326 30.14 6.24 2.09
CA ALA A 326 30.36 5.24 1.04
C ALA A 326 31.30 5.77 -0.07
N GLY A 327 31.01 6.95 -0.63
CA GLY A 327 31.84 7.56 -1.67
C GLY A 327 33.24 7.93 -1.18
N SER A 328 33.36 8.46 0.04
CA SER A 328 34.67 8.81 0.63
C SER A 328 35.51 7.57 0.94
N SER A 329 34.88 6.49 1.41
CA SER A 329 35.56 5.21 1.66
C SER A 329 36.01 4.55 0.36
N MET A 330 35.25 4.73 -0.74
CA MET A 330 35.65 4.26 -2.07
C MET A 330 36.90 5.00 -2.57
N ILE A 331 37.04 6.30 -2.30
CA ILE A 331 38.26 7.07 -2.58
C ILE A 331 39.47 6.47 -1.86
N ILE A 332 39.33 6.19 -0.56
CA ILE A 332 40.39 5.58 0.25
C ILE A 332 40.77 4.22 -0.33
N LEU A 333 39.79 3.40 -0.71
CA LEU A 333 40.02 2.09 -1.30
C LEU A 333 40.78 2.18 -2.64
N LEU A 334 40.39 3.10 -3.52
CA LEU A 334 41.03 3.31 -4.83
C LEU A 334 42.48 3.81 -4.73
N LEU A 335 42.82 4.53 -3.65
CA LEU A 335 44.16 5.05 -3.44
C LEU A 335 45.09 4.04 -2.76
N PHE A 336 44.58 3.23 -1.82
CA PHE A 336 45.44 2.45 -0.92
C PHE A 336 45.15 0.94 -0.90
N CYS A 337 43.96 0.49 -1.31
CA CYS A 337 43.49 -0.87 -1.04
C CYS A 337 43.06 -1.64 -2.30
N THR A 338 43.38 -1.18 -3.52
CA THR A 338 42.91 -1.85 -4.76
C THR A 338 43.45 -3.26 -4.93
N GLY A 339 44.65 -3.54 -4.41
CA GLY A 339 45.26 -4.88 -4.44
C GLY A 339 44.41 -5.97 -3.78
N PHE A 340 43.53 -5.61 -2.84
CA PHE A 340 42.60 -6.53 -2.20
C PHE A 340 41.48 -7.03 -3.13
N ILE A 341 41.06 -6.21 -4.11
CA ILE A 341 39.89 -6.49 -4.96
C ILE A 341 40.05 -7.83 -5.69
N GLY A 342 41.26 -8.11 -6.20
CA GLY A 342 41.55 -9.33 -6.96
C GLY A 342 41.40 -10.64 -6.17
N TYR A 343 41.36 -10.56 -4.83
CA TYR A 343 41.16 -11.73 -3.96
C TYR A 343 39.69 -12.05 -3.72
N LEU A 344 38.75 -11.19 -4.09
CA LEU A 344 37.33 -11.37 -3.78
C LEU A 344 36.69 -12.45 -4.69
N PRO A 345 36.20 -13.57 -4.14
CA PRO A 345 35.55 -14.61 -4.92
C PRO A 345 34.13 -14.19 -5.33
N ILE A 346 33.83 -14.28 -6.62
CA ILE A 346 32.53 -13.87 -7.20
C ILE A 346 31.35 -14.57 -6.52
N PRO A 347 31.38 -15.89 -6.19
CA PRO A 347 30.22 -16.55 -5.58
C PRO A 347 29.79 -15.99 -4.23
N VAL A 348 30.74 -15.54 -3.41
CA VAL A 348 30.46 -14.89 -2.11
C VAL A 348 29.75 -13.55 -2.33
N LEU A 349 30.23 -12.77 -3.30
CA LEU A 349 29.67 -11.46 -3.65
C LEU A 349 28.26 -11.61 -4.22
N THR A 350 28.05 -12.62 -5.06
CA THR A 350 26.75 -12.97 -5.62
C THR A 350 25.75 -13.36 -4.53
N ALA A 351 26.17 -14.16 -3.55
CA ALA A 351 25.34 -14.52 -2.39
C ALA A 351 24.94 -13.29 -1.56
N ILE A 352 25.85 -12.32 -1.40
CA ILE A 352 25.58 -11.04 -0.72
C ILE A 352 24.48 -10.26 -1.45
N VAL A 353 24.56 -10.14 -2.78
CA VAL A 353 23.55 -9.45 -3.60
C VAL A 353 22.19 -10.13 -3.50
N ILE A 354 22.12 -11.45 -3.68
CA ILE A 354 20.87 -12.22 -3.59
C ILE A 354 20.24 -12.05 -2.21
N SER A 355 21.03 -12.17 -1.13
CA SER A 355 20.52 -12.04 0.22
C SER A 355 19.87 -10.67 0.49
N ALA A 356 20.44 -9.58 -0.05
CA ALA A 356 19.87 -8.25 0.11
C ALA A 356 18.55 -8.07 -0.65
N LEU A 357 18.50 -8.56 -1.90
CA LEU A 357 17.31 -8.44 -2.75
C LEU A 357 16.12 -9.23 -2.24
N LEU A 358 16.34 -10.42 -1.65
CA LEU A 358 15.26 -11.19 -1.03
C LEU A 358 14.51 -10.39 0.04
N GLY A 359 15.23 -9.56 0.81
CA GLY A 359 14.62 -8.69 1.82
C GLY A 359 13.91 -7.44 1.28
N ALA A 360 14.12 -7.11 0.00
CA ALA A 360 13.50 -5.98 -0.67
C ALA A 360 12.23 -6.37 -1.45
N THR A 361 12.02 -7.67 -1.72
CA THR A 361 10.79 -8.17 -2.35
C THR A 361 9.57 -7.95 -1.46
N GLU A 362 8.41 -7.71 -2.08
CA GLU A 362 7.17 -7.39 -1.38
C GLU A 362 6.09 -8.49 -1.56
N PHE A 363 6.50 -9.76 -1.63
CA PHE A 363 5.57 -10.89 -1.79
C PHE A 363 4.54 -10.99 -0.65
N GLU A 364 4.82 -10.41 0.53
CA GLU A 364 3.89 -10.35 1.65
C GLU A 364 2.65 -9.48 1.38
N LEU A 365 2.67 -8.59 0.38
CA LEU A 365 1.48 -7.82 -0.01
C LEU A 365 0.43 -8.68 -0.72
N ILE A 366 0.83 -9.72 -1.46
CA ILE A 366 -0.09 -10.58 -2.22
C ILE A 366 -1.23 -11.14 -1.35
N PRO A 367 -0.98 -11.83 -0.21
CA PRO A 367 -2.07 -12.36 0.61
C PRO A 367 -2.96 -11.27 1.23
N ARG A 368 -2.43 -10.07 1.49
CA ARG A 368 -3.21 -8.94 1.99
C ARG A 368 -4.13 -8.39 0.90
N LEU A 369 -3.58 -8.15 -0.29
CA LEU A 369 -4.34 -7.69 -1.46
C LEU A 369 -5.41 -8.71 -1.84
N TRP A 370 -5.10 -10.01 -1.84
CA TRP A 370 -6.09 -11.04 -2.16
C TRP A 370 -7.31 -11.05 -1.23
N LYS A 371 -7.10 -10.74 0.06
CA LYS A 371 -8.18 -10.63 1.05
C LYS A 371 -9.01 -9.36 0.90
N VAL A 372 -8.37 -8.24 0.53
CA VAL A 372 -9.02 -6.91 0.46
C VAL A 372 -9.62 -6.62 -0.92
N SER A 373 -8.81 -6.76 -1.98
CA SER A 373 -9.20 -6.47 -3.36
C SER A 373 -8.44 -7.38 -4.34
N ARG A 374 -9.16 -8.35 -4.91
CA ARG A 374 -8.60 -9.24 -5.96
C ARG A 374 -8.12 -8.44 -7.16
N THR A 375 -8.79 -7.35 -7.52
CA THR A 375 -8.40 -6.47 -8.63
C THR A 375 -7.04 -5.83 -8.37
N GLU A 376 -6.80 -5.31 -7.17
CA GLU A 376 -5.48 -4.76 -6.80
C GLU A 376 -4.40 -5.84 -6.78
N CYS A 377 -4.73 -7.06 -6.37
CA CYS A 377 -3.81 -8.19 -6.47
C CYS A 377 -3.44 -8.50 -7.94
N PHE A 378 -4.39 -8.44 -8.87
CA PHE A 378 -4.09 -8.63 -10.30
C PHE A 378 -3.28 -7.47 -10.88
N ILE A 379 -3.45 -6.24 -10.40
CA ILE A 379 -2.60 -5.11 -10.79
C ILE A 379 -1.15 -5.35 -10.35
N PHE A 380 -0.95 -5.80 -9.10
CA PHE A 380 0.37 -6.18 -8.59
C PHE A 380 1.01 -7.26 -9.47
N LEU A 381 0.28 -8.35 -9.76
CA LEU A 381 0.78 -9.44 -10.58
C LEU A 381 1.07 -9.00 -12.02
N GLY A 382 0.21 -8.16 -12.59
CA GLY A 382 0.40 -7.59 -13.93
C GLY A 382 1.67 -6.75 -14.02
N ALA A 383 1.94 -5.89 -13.03
CA ALA A 383 3.18 -5.14 -12.95
C ALA A 383 4.40 -6.06 -12.74
N PHE A 384 4.31 -7.03 -11.83
CA PHE A 384 5.36 -8.01 -11.56
C PHE A 384 5.79 -8.81 -12.79
N PHE A 385 4.83 -9.44 -13.46
CA PHE A 385 5.10 -10.22 -14.68
C PHE A 385 5.46 -9.32 -15.85
N GLY A 386 4.87 -8.12 -15.94
CA GLY A 386 5.26 -7.13 -16.94
C GLY A 386 6.74 -6.76 -16.84
N VAL A 387 7.26 -6.53 -15.62
CA VAL A 387 8.69 -6.28 -15.41
C VAL A 387 9.53 -7.50 -15.77
N LEU A 388 9.11 -8.70 -15.36
CA LEU A 388 9.88 -9.92 -15.55
C LEU A 388 10.03 -10.32 -17.02
N PHE A 389 8.95 -10.20 -17.81
CA PHE A 389 8.90 -10.67 -19.19
C PHE A 389 9.15 -9.60 -20.25
N LEU A 390 8.79 -8.34 -19.97
CA LEU A 390 8.81 -7.24 -20.95
C LEU A 390 9.74 -6.10 -20.54
N GLY A 391 10.45 -6.24 -19.43
CA GLY A 391 11.33 -5.21 -18.90
C GLY A 391 10.63 -4.19 -18.02
N THR A 392 11.46 -3.42 -17.31
CA THR A 392 11.04 -2.51 -16.24
C THR A 392 10.06 -1.44 -16.70
N ILE A 393 10.35 -0.76 -17.82
CA ILE A 393 9.50 0.29 -18.38
C ILE A 393 8.09 -0.25 -18.71
N ASN A 394 8.03 -1.36 -19.43
CA ASN A 394 6.77 -1.93 -19.89
C ASN A 394 5.95 -2.46 -18.71
N GLY A 395 6.59 -3.07 -17.71
CA GLY A 395 5.93 -3.50 -16.48
C GLY A 395 5.26 -2.36 -15.73
N VAL A 396 5.93 -1.20 -15.62
CA VAL A 396 5.34 0.01 -15.02
C VAL A 396 4.16 0.51 -15.83
N LEU A 397 4.30 0.62 -17.16
CA LEU A 397 3.21 1.08 -18.03
C LEU A 397 1.97 0.20 -17.92
N ILE A 398 2.15 -1.13 -17.91
CA ILE A 398 1.07 -2.10 -17.70
C ILE A 398 0.40 -1.85 -16.35
N GLY A 399 1.18 -1.72 -15.28
CA GLY A 399 0.65 -1.44 -13.94
C GLY A 399 -0.15 -0.13 -13.89
N ILE A 400 0.37 0.94 -14.47
CA ILE A 400 -0.31 2.25 -14.55
C ILE A 400 -1.63 2.12 -15.33
N ILE A 401 -1.63 1.51 -16.51
CA ILE A 401 -2.84 1.34 -17.34
C ILE A 401 -3.90 0.53 -16.60
N LEU A 402 -3.51 -0.57 -15.96
CA LEU A 402 -4.43 -1.40 -15.16
C LEU A 402 -4.98 -0.62 -13.97
N SER A 403 -4.16 0.15 -13.27
CA SER A 403 -4.59 1.00 -12.15
C SER A 403 -5.55 2.10 -12.59
N PHE A 404 -5.30 2.76 -13.72
CA PHE A 404 -6.23 3.75 -14.28
C PHE A 404 -7.55 3.11 -14.71
N THR A 405 -7.50 1.92 -15.31
CA THR A 405 -8.69 1.19 -15.72
C THR A 405 -9.53 0.77 -14.52
N GLU A 406 -8.89 0.27 -13.45
CA GLU A 406 -9.57 -0.03 -12.19
C GLU A 406 -10.21 1.21 -11.57
N MET A 407 -9.49 2.33 -11.50
CA MET A 407 -10.02 3.60 -11.00
C MET A 407 -11.24 4.05 -11.80
N ILE A 408 -11.19 3.97 -13.14
CA ILE A 408 -12.31 4.34 -14.02
C ILE A 408 -13.51 3.43 -13.77
N ILE A 409 -13.30 2.11 -13.73
CA ILE A 409 -14.38 1.13 -13.49
C ILE A 409 -15.02 1.36 -12.12
N ARG A 410 -14.21 1.59 -11.08
CA ARG A 410 -14.68 1.85 -9.71
C ARG A 410 -15.47 3.16 -9.62
N THR A 411 -15.01 4.20 -10.29
CA THR A 411 -15.71 5.49 -10.33
C THR A 411 -17.02 5.41 -11.14
N ALA A 412 -17.06 4.56 -12.16
CA ALA A 412 -18.25 4.31 -12.99
C ALA A 412 -19.34 3.49 -12.27
N LYS A 413 -18.98 2.77 -11.20
CA LYS A 413 -19.91 1.98 -10.37
C LYS A 413 -19.85 2.42 -8.90
N PRO A 414 -20.34 3.64 -8.59
CA PRO A 414 -20.27 4.15 -7.23
C PRO A 414 -21.24 3.41 -6.29
N ALA A 415 -21.05 3.61 -4.99
CA ALA A 415 -22.00 3.12 -4.00
C ALA A 415 -23.33 3.88 -4.12
N THR A 416 -24.42 3.14 -4.21
CA THR A 416 -25.78 3.65 -4.31
C THR A 416 -26.67 2.96 -3.28
N CYS A 417 -27.64 3.69 -2.73
CA CYS A 417 -28.58 3.13 -1.78
C CYS A 417 -29.94 3.82 -1.84
N PHE A 418 -30.97 3.08 -1.47
CA PHE A 418 -32.30 3.63 -1.25
C PHE A 418 -32.45 3.97 0.23
N LEU A 419 -33.03 5.12 0.52
CA LEU A 419 -33.15 5.62 1.90
C LEU A 419 -34.56 5.41 2.44
N GLY A 420 -34.62 5.10 3.72
CA GLY A 420 -35.84 5.04 4.51
C GLY A 420 -35.68 5.78 5.84
N ILE A 421 -36.68 5.60 6.70
CA ILE A 421 -36.70 6.16 8.05
C ILE A 421 -37.04 5.05 9.03
N GLN A 422 -36.37 5.06 10.17
CA GLN A 422 -36.80 4.27 11.32
C GLN A 422 -37.97 4.97 12.03
N PRO A 423 -39.04 4.24 12.42
CA PRO A 423 -40.17 4.80 13.14
C PRO A 423 -39.75 5.61 14.37
N GLY A 424 -40.28 6.82 14.51
CA GLY A 424 -39.98 7.76 15.60
C GLY A 424 -38.72 8.60 15.40
N HIS A 425 -37.90 8.32 14.38
CA HIS A 425 -36.67 9.03 14.08
C HIS A 425 -36.84 10.03 12.93
N LYS A 426 -35.88 10.98 12.85
CA LYS A 426 -35.92 12.10 11.89
C LYS A 426 -34.93 11.93 10.74
N HIS A 427 -33.95 11.04 10.87
CA HIS A 427 -32.84 10.87 9.94
C HIS A 427 -33.17 9.84 8.86
N PHE A 428 -32.66 10.08 7.64
CA PHE A 428 -32.75 9.15 6.53
C PHE A 428 -31.54 8.22 6.54
N ARG A 429 -31.79 6.91 6.48
CA ARG A 429 -30.77 5.85 6.57
C ARG A 429 -30.92 4.87 5.41
N ASP A 430 -29.85 4.15 5.07
CA ASP A 430 -29.93 3.11 4.03
C ASP A 430 -30.91 2.02 4.48
N LEU A 431 -31.83 1.61 3.61
CA LEU A 431 -32.75 0.50 3.87
C LEU A 431 -32.01 -0.81 4.17
N LYS A 432 -30.75 -0.95 3.73
CA LYS A 432 -29.90 -2.11 4.00
C LYS A 432 -29.24 -2.10 5.38
N GLU A 433 -29.25 -0.97 6.11
CA GLU A 433 -28.65 -0.87 7.46
C GLU A 433 -29.41 -1.71 8.50
N GLY A 434 -30.71 -1.99 8.30
CA GLY A 434 -31.48 -2.79 9.25
C GLY A 434 -32.95 -2.93 8.89
N GLN A 435 -33.58 -3.99 9.40
CA GLN A 435 -34.99 -4.32 9.13
C GLN A 435 -35.98 -3.29 9.69
N GLN A 436 -35.56 -2.49 10.67
CA GLN A 436 -36.33 -1.43 11.30
C GLN A 436 -36.43 -0.14 10.47
N ILE A 437 -35.78 -0.08 9.31
CA ILE A 437 -35.76 1.10 8.44
C ILE A 437 -36.74 0.88 7.31
N HIS A 438 -37.75 1.74 7.21
CA HIS A 438 -38.84 1.56 6.26
C HIS A 438 -38.85 2.67 5.19
N PRO A 439 -39.20 2.36 3.93
CA PRO A 439 -39.44 3.37 2.91
C PRO A 439 -40.61 4.29 3.28
N ILE A 440 -40.60 5.52 2.77
CA ILE A 440 -41.73 6.43 2.88
C ILE A 440 -42.76 6.05 1.81
N SER A 441 -44.03 5.92 2.21
CA SER A 441 -45.11 5.46 1.32
C SER A 441 -45.26 6.34 0.08
N GLY A 442 -45.12 5.75 -1.11
CA GLY A 442 -45.23 6.44 -2.39
C GLY A 442 -44.06 7.38 -2.72
N VAL A 443 -42.93 7.30 -2.00
CA VAL A 443 -41.74 8.13 -2.24
C VAL A 443 -40.49 7.28 -2.32
N ILE A 444 -39.75 7.42 -3.41
CA ILE A 444 -38.43 6.82 -3.57
C ILE A 444 -37.38 7.87 -3.22
N ILE A 445 -36.53 7.56 -2.25
CA ILE A 445 -35.38 8.40 -1.93
C ILE A 445 -34.13 7.62 -2.32
N TYR A 446 -33.37 8.13 -3.29
CA TYR A 446 -32.21 7.45 -3.86
C TYR A 446 -30.97 8.30 -3.64
N ARG A 447 -29.96 7.73 -2.97
CA ARG A 447 -28.67 8.39 -2.74
C ARG A 447 -27.62 7.89 -3.71
N PHE A 448 -26.97 8.83 -4.38
CA PHE A 448 -25.88 8.56 -5.31
C PHE A 448 -24.57 9.15 -4.80
N SER A 449 -23.59 8.28 -4.49
CA SER A 449 -22.40 8.66 -3.72
C SER A 449 -21.17 8.99 -4.58
N SER A 450 -21.36 9.63 -5.75
CA SER A 450 -20.27 10.03 -6.64
C SER A 450 -20.67 11.17 -7.58
N ASN A 451 -19.70 11.80 -8.22
CA ASN A 451 -19.94 12.72 -9.32
C ASN A 451 -20.74 12.03 -10.44
N LEU A 452 -21.62 12.78 -11.11
CA LEU A 452 -22.39 12.27 -12.23
C LEU A 452 -21.70 12.59 -13.55
N PHE A 453 -21.46 11.57 -14.37
CA PHE A 453 -20.83 11.74 -15.67
C PHE A 453 -21.28 10.64 -16.63
N PHE A 454 -20.84 10.73 -17.89
CA PHE A 454 -21.25 9.86 -18.98
C PHE A 454 -21.19 8.35 -18.66
N ALA A 455 -20.24 7.91 -17.82
CA ALA A 455 -20.03 6.49 -17.55
C ALA A 455 -20.99 5.90 -16.49
N ASN A 456 -21.56 6.72 -15.61
CA ASN A 456 -22.34 6.24 -14.46
C ASN A 456 -23.79 6.73 -14.41
N ILE A 457 -24.18 7.71 -15.23
CA ILE A 457 -25.56 8.22 -15.23
C ILE A 457 -26.59 7.14 -15.59
N SER A 458 -26.21 6.15 -16.42
CA SER A 458 -27.07 5.01 -16.76
C SER A 458 -27.36 4.11 -15.56
N VAL A 459 -26.46 4.03 -14.58
CA VAL A 459 -26.68 3.28 -13.33
C VAL A 459 -27.79 3.97 -12.52
N LEU A 460 -27.69 5.28 -12.33
CA LEU A 460 -28.70 6.08 -11.64
C LEU A 460 -30.06 5.94 -12.31
N GLN A 461 -30.12 6.11 -13.63
CA GLN A 461 -31.37 6.02 -14.38
C GLN A 461 -32.01 4.63 -14.23
N ARG A 462 -31.23 3.58 -14.49
CA ARG A 462 -31.72 2.19 -14.42
C ARG A 462 -32.20 1.81 -13.02
N GLU A 463 -31.48 2.22 -11.97
CA GLU A 463 -31.85 1.89 -10.59
C GLU A 463 -33.11 2.63 -10.15
N ILE A 464 -33.25 3.92 -10.48
CA ILE A 464 -34.47 4.68 -10.21
C ILE A 464 -35.65 4.08 -10.97
N GLU A 465 -35.51 3.82 -12.27
CA GLU A 465 -36.57 3.25 -13.10
C GLU A 465 -37.00 1.86 -12.62
N ALA A 466 -36.06 1.01 -12.20
CA ALA A 466 -36.36 -0.32 -11.66
C ALA A 466 -37.06 -0.27 -10.29
N ALA A 467 -36.90 0.81 -9.53
CA ALA A 467 -37.54 0.99 -8.24
C ALA A 467 -38.95 1.59 -8.32
N LEU A 468 -39.37 2.09 -9.49
CA LEU A 468 -40.70 2.68 -9.68
C LEU A 468 -41.81 1.65 -9.44
N LYS A 469 -42.78 2.03 -8.59
CA LYS A 469 -44.05 1.33 -8.35
C LYS A 469 -45.22 2.13 -8.93
N GLU A 470 -46.37 1.48 -9.14
CA GLU A 470 -47.58 2.14 -9.66
C GLU A 470 -48.09 3.28 -8.77
N ASP A 471 -47.87 3.21 -7.46
CA ASP A 471 -48.27 4.21 -6.47
C ASP A 471 -47.19 5.28 -6.17
N THR A 472 -46.11 5.29 -6.95
CA THR A 472 -45.00 6.24 -6.77
C THR A 472 -45.47 7.66 -7.08
N LYS A 473 -45.41 8.55 -6.09
CA LYS A 473 -45.78 9.98 -6.23
C LYS A 473 -44.56 10.86 -6.46
N ALA A 474 -43.42 10.50 -5.88
CA ALA A 474 -42.20 11.29 -5.99
C ALA A 474 -40.92 10.44 -5.97
N VAL A 475 -39.91 10.95 -6.67
CA VAL A 475 -38.52 10.46 -6.63
C VAL A 475 -37.66 11.61 -6.12
N ILE A 476 -36.91 11.38 -5.05
CA ILE A 476 -35.98 12.33 -4.45
C ILE A 476 -34.57 11.77 -4.63
N LEU A 477 -33.76 12.45 -5.45
CA LEU A 477 -32.33 12.21 -5.55
C LEU A 477 -31.62 12.94 -4.40
N ASP A 478 -31.07 12.18 -3.46
CA ASP A 478 -30.07 12.64 -2.50
C ASP A 478 -28.73 12.76 -3.24
N ALA A 479 -28.39 14.00 -3.58
CA ALA A 479 -27.21 14.41 -4.33
C ALA A 479 -26.08 14.90 -3.40
N SER A 480 -26.09 14.52 -2.13
CA SER A 480 -25.01 14.84 -1.17
C SER A 480 -23.63 14.36 -1.62
N GLY A 481 -23.57 13.23 -2.35
CA GLY A 481 -22.33 12.70 -2.94
C GLY A 481 -21.95 13.26 -4.31
N ILE A 482 -22.78 14.12 -4.90
CA ILE A 482 -22.59 14.63 -6.27
C ILE A 482 -21.90 15.99 -6.22
N GLY A 483 -20.58 16.00 -6.39
CA GLY A 483 -19.78 17.24 -6.41
C GLY A 483 -19.78 17.96 -7.77
N SER A 484 -19.89 17.21 -8.86
CA SER A 484 -19.91 17.74 -10.22
C SER A 484 -20.74 16.90 -11.18
N MET A 485 -21.12 17.51 -12.30
CA MET A 485 -21.89 16.90 -13.39
C MET A 485 -21.30 17.28 -14.76
N ASP A 486 -21.24 16.33 -15.69
CA ASP A 486 -20.91 16.62 -17.10
C ASP A 486 -22.19 16.84 -17.96
N ILE A 487 -22.00 17.23 -19.22
CA ILE A 487 -23.13 17.53 -20.12
C ILE A 487 -24.00 16.29 -20.41
N THR A 488 -23.38 15.12 -20.60
CA THR A 488 -24.11 13.88 -20.88
C THR A 488 -24.98 13.47 -19.69
N ALA A 489 -24.46 13.59 -18.48
CA ALA A 489 -25.21 13.33 -17.26
C ALA A 489 -26.35 14.34 -17.09
N ALA A 490 -26.12 15.62 -17.39
CA ALA A 490 -27.16 16.64 -17.31
C ALA A 490 -28.31 16.38 -18.28
N ASP A 491 -28.03 16.08 -19.54
CA ASP A 491 -29.04 15.78 -20.56
C ASP A 491 -29.87 14.53 -20.18
N ARG A 492 -29.21 13.48 -19.71
CA ARG A 492 -29.87 12.24 -19.26
C ARG A 492 -30.71 12.44 -18.01
N LEU A 493 -30.23 13.26 -17.07
CA LEU A 493 -31.02 13.62 -15.89
C LEU A 493 -32.26 14.44 -16.27
N ASN A 494 -32.14 15.31 -17.29
CA ASN A 494 -33.28 16.04 -17.82
C ASN A 494 -34.34 15.08 -18.40
N LEU A 495 -33.91 14.15 -19.27
CA LEU A 495 -34.79 13.16 -19.87
C LEU A 495 -35.47 12.29 -18.81
N LEU A 496 -34.76 11.89 -17.77
CA LEU A 496 -35.34 11.16 -16.64
C LEU A 496 -36.41 12.02 -15.92
N SER A 497 -36.11 13.29 -15.64
CA SER A 497 -37.06 14.22 -15.01
C SER A 497 -38.33 14.41 -15.87
N GLU A 498 -38.17 14.56 -17.19
CA GLU A 498 -39.29 14.69 -18.13
C GLU A 498 -40.12 13.40 -18.17
N SER A 499 -39.48 12.23 -18.27
CA SER A 499 -40.17 10.93 -18.26
C SER A 499 -40.94 10.68 -16.95
N LEU A 500 -40.37 11.05 -15.80
CA LEU A 500 -41.07 10.98 -14.52
C LEU A 500 -42.26 11.93 -14.47
N LYS A 501 -42.11 13.15 -15.01
CA LYS A 501 -43.19 14.14 -15.10
C LYS A 501 -44.35 13.66 -15.98
N GLU A 502 -44.07 12.99 -17.10
CA GLU A 502 -45.09 12.38 -17.97
C GLU A 502 -45.90 11.29 -17.25
N LYS A 503 -45.27 10.57 -16.31
CA LYS A 503 -45.92 9.58 -15.44
C LYS A 503 -46.64 10.20 -14.24
N GLY A 504 -46.66 11.53 -14.11
CA GLY A 504 -47.23 12.24 -12.96
C GLY A 504 -46.38 12.17 -11.68
N ILE A 505 -45.13 11.70 -11.78
CA ILE A 505 -44.20 11.53 -10.65
C ILE A 505 -43.35 12.79 -10.51
N ARG A 506 -43.30 13.37 -9.31
CA ARG A 506 -42.47 14.55 -9.05
C ARG A 506 -41.02 14.16 -8.80
N PHE A 507 -40.09 14.74 -9.55
CA PHE A 507 -38.66 14.52 -9.38
C PHE A 507 -38.01 15.66 -8.59
N TYR A 508 -37.21 15.35 -7.58
CA TYR A 508 -36.47 16.33 -6.78
C TYR A 508 -34.97 16.02 -6.70
N VAL A 509 -34.14 17.06 -6.66
CA VAL A 509 -32.70 16.97 -6.37
C VAL A 509 -32.40 17.70 -5.06
N THR A 510 -31.73 17.02 -4.12
CA THR A 510 -31.57 17.49 -2.74
C THR A 510 -30.16 17.26 -2.17
N GLU A 511 -29.82 17.93 -1.05
CA GLU A 511 -28.61 17.72 -0.24
C GLU A 511 -27.26 18.01 -0.93
N HIS A 512 -27.25 18.51 -2.18
CA HIS A 512 -26.02 18.83 -2.92
C HIS A 512 -25.37 20.16 -2.52
N ILE A 513 -24.09 20.27 -2.83
CA ILE A 513 -23.31 21.51 -2.67
C ILE A 513 -23.75 22.61 -3.65
N SER A 514 -23.54 23.88 -3.26
CA SER A 514 -23.94 25.04 -4.08
C SER A 514 -23.27 25.10 -5.45
N GLY A 515 -22.06 24.55 -5.59
CA GLY A 515 -21.32 24.48 -6.86
C GLY A 515 -22.11 23.75 -7.95
N LEU A 516 -22.83 22.69 -7.58
CA LEU A 516 -23.63 21.91 -8.53
C LEU A 516 -24.78 22.72 -9.13
N ASN A 517 -25.41 23.62 -8.36
CA ASN A 517 -26.43 24.54 -8.92
C ASN A 517 -25.88 25.44 -10.03
N THR A 518 -24.61 25.86 -9.91
CA THR A 518 -23.95 26.67 -10.94
C THR A 518 -23.71 25.85 -12.21
N GLN A 519 -23.33 24.57 -12.06
CA GLN A 519 -23.18 23.66 -13.19
C GLN A 519 -24.52 23.35 -13.84
N MET A 520 -25.57 23.01 -13.07
CA MET A 520 -26.91 22.75 -13.59
C MET A 520 -27.43 23.91 -14.46
N ARG A 521 -27.29 25.17 -14.01
CA ARG A 521 -27.68 26.33 -14.82
C ARG A 521 -26.89 26.44 -16.12
N LYS A 522 -25.59 26.17 -16.09
CA LYS A 522 -24.73 26.22 -17.30
C LYS A 522 -24.99 25.06 -18.26
N LEU A 523 -25.43 23.90 -17.74
CA LEU A 523 -25.70 22.68 -18.48
C LEU A 523 -27.18 22.54 -18.90
N GLY A 524 -27.98 23.60 -18.82
CA GLY A 524 -29.38 23.59 -19.30
C GLY A 524 -30.44 23.09 -18.31
N LEU A 525 -30.04 22.64 -17.11
CA LEU A 525 -30.93 22.19 -16.03
C LEU A 525 -31.43 23.33 -15.12
N GLY A 526 -31.25 24.60 -15.52
CA GLY A 526 -31.69 25.76 -14.73
C GLY A 526 -33.20 25.76 -14.44
N HIS A 527 -34.00 25.27 -15.39
CA HIS A 527 -35.45 25.17 -15.25
C HIS A 527 -35.89 24.25 -14.09
N LEU A 528 -35.11 23.22 -13.72
CA LEU A 528 -35.40 22.39 -12.54
C LEU A 528 -35.32 23.21 -11.24
N ILE A 529 -34.42 24.20 -11.20
CA ILE A 529 -34.30 25.10 -10.05
C ILE A 529 -35.50 26.05 -10.01
N GLU A 530 -35.84 26.63 -11.16
CA GLU A 530 -36.95 27.59 -11.30
C GLU A 530 -38.32 26.95 -11.00
N ASN A 531 -38.52 25.70 -11.46
CA ASN A 531 -39.74 24.92 -11.21
C ASN A 531 -39.84 24.38 -9.77
N GLY A 532 -38.79 24.56 -8.96
CA GLY A 532 -38.75 24.11 -7.59
C GLY A 532 -38.48 22.62 -7.39
N ASN A 533 -38.01 21.92 -8.42
CA ASN A 533 -37.53 20.54 -8.33
C ASN A 533 -36.20 20.44 -7.57
N VAL A 534 -35.46 21.54 -7.43
CA VAL A 534 -34.21 21.57 -6.65
C VAL A 534 -34.49 22.13 -5.24
N ARG A 535 -34.24 21.33 -4.20
CA ARG A 535 -34.46 21.70 -2.80
C ARG A 535 -33.21 21.49 -1.97
N ARG A 536 -33.08 22.27 -0.88
CA ARG A 536 -31.89 22.20 -0.02
C ARG A 536 -31.81 20.88 0.74
N THR A 537 -32.95 20.35 1.19
CA THR A 537 -33.01 19.13 2.00
C THR A 537 -34.12 18.22 1.57
N ILE A 538 -33.99 16.91 1.82
CA ILE A 538 -35.04 15.90 1.57
C ILE A 538 -36.36 16.28 2.27
N HIS A 539 -36.29 16.83 3.49
CA HIS A 539 -37.49 17.25 4.23
C HIS A 539 -38.33 18.30 3.49
N ILE A 540 -37.68 19.27 2.83
CA ILE A 540 -38.39 20.31 2.07
C ILE A 540 -39.07 19.71 0.84
N ALA A 541 -38.40 18.78 0.14
CA ALA A 541 -38.99 18.07 -1.00
C ALA A 541 -40.21 17.23 -0.57
N LEU A 542 -40.16 16.56 0.58
CA LEU A 542 -41.30 15.84 1.15
C LEU A 542 -42.45 16.80 1.51
N LYS A 543 -42.14 17.98 2.06
CA LYS A 543 -43.16 18.98 2.38
C LYS A 543 -43.89 19.49 1.13
N ASP A 544 -43.19 19.66 0.01
CA ASP A 544 -43.77 20.11 -1.26
C ASP A 544 -44.81 19.13 -1.84
N ILE A 545 -44.72 17.85 -1.48
CA ILE A 545 -45.69 16.81 -1.87
C ILE A 545 -46.75 16.54 -0.78
N GLY A 546 -46.79 17.37 0.27
CA GLY A 546 -47.78 17.29 1.34
C GLY A 546 -47.42 16.36 2.49
N TYR A 547 -46.18 15.85 2.53
CA TYR A 547 -45.74 14.92 3.57
C TYR A 547 -45.07 15.70 4.70
N ASN A 548 -45.68 15.66 5.88
CA ASN A 548 -45.14 16.24 7.12
C ASN A 548 -44.63 15.14 8.05
N ARG A 549 -43.83 15.53 9.05
CA ARG A 549 -43.39 14.61 10.10
C ARG A 549 -44.53 14.38 11.11
N PRO A 550 -44.68 13.16 11.64
CA PRO A 550 -44.00 11.93 11.21
C PRO A 550 -44.52 11.43 9.85
N TYR A 551 -43.61 10.94 9.00
CA TYR A 551 -43.96 10.57 7.62
C TYR A 551 -44.65 9.21 7.55
N PRO A 552 -45.58 8.99 6.61
CA PRO A 552 -46.18 7.69 6.38
C PRO A 552 -45.14 6.70 5.83
N LEU A 553 -45.05 5.52 6.45
CA LEU A 553 -44.11 4.46 6.06
C LEU A 553 -44.84 3.35 5.30
N GLU A 554 -44.12 2.64 4.45
CA GLU A 554 -44.65 1.44 3.78
C GLU A 554 -44.84 0.27 4.78
N GLY A 555 -45.66 -0.71 4.40
CA GLY A 555 -45.86 -1.93 5.19
C GLY A 555 -46.81 -1.79 6.39
N GLY A 556 -47.60 -0.71 6.46
CA GLY A 556 -48.56 -0.49 7.56
C GLY A 556 -47.90 -0.14 8.90
N VAL A 557 -46.62 0.26 8.88
CA VAL A 557 -45.86 0.58 10.09
C VAL A 557 -46.22 1.98 10.58
N GLU A 558 -46.70 2.07 11.82
CA GLU A 558 -47.00 3.36 12.43
C GLU A 558 -45.72 4.12 12.82
N ASN A 559 -45.57 5.31 12.26
CA ASN A 559 -44.44 6.20 12.55
C ASN A 559 -44.78 7.13 13.72
N ILE A 560 -44.83 6.61 14.94
CA ILE A 560 -45.17 7.40 16.13
C ILE A 560 -43.91 8.03 16.72
N GLU A 561 -44.00 9.27 17.20
CA GLU A 561 -42.90 9.91 17.92
C GLU A 561 -42.57 9.15 19.21
N ARG A 562 -41.35 8.61 19.28
CA ARG A 562 -40.84 7.89 20.45
C ARG A 562 -40.30 8.86 21.52
N SER A 563 -40.23 8.42 22.77
CA SER A 563 -39.60 9.17 23.87
C SER A 563 -38.12 9.47 23.59
N ALA A 564 -37.59 10.53 24.20
CA ALA A 564 -36.20 10.94 24.00
C ALA A 564 -35.16 9.93 24.53
N SER A 565 -35.53 9.11 25.53
CA SER A 565 -34.72 7.98 26.01
C SER A 565 -34.64 6.89 24.95
N ARG A 566 -35.80 6.48 24.40
CA ARG A 566 -35.90 5.44 23.37
C ARG A 566 -35.15 5.80 22.08
N LYS A 567 -35.21 7.07 21.63
CA LYS A 567 -34.42 7.52 20.47
C LYS A 567 -32.90 7.46 20.73
N ARG A 568 -32.46 7.69 21.96
CA ARG A 568 -31.03 7.62 22.31
C ARG A 568 -30.52 6.18 22.31
N ALA A 569 -31.31 5.25 22.83
CA ALA A 569 -31.01 3.82 22.81
C ALA A 569 -30.93 3.29 21.37
N ASP A 570 -32.00 3.48 20.58
CA ASP A 570 -32.06 3.07 19.16
C ASP A 570 -30.84 3.58 18.36
N ASN A 571 -30.40 4.82 18.60
CA ASN A 571 -29.27 5.42 17.89
C ASN A 571 -27.93 4.77 18.23
N ARG A 572 -27.70 4.34 19.48
CA ARG A 572 -26.40 3.75 19.90
C ARG A 572 -26.20 2.37 19.31
N VAL A 573 -27.20 1.51 19.41
CA VAL A 573 -27.18 0.17 18.79
C VAL A 573 -26.92 0.30 17.29
N GLN A 574 -27.58 1.26 16.65
CA GLN A 574 -27.39 1.50 15.23
C GLN A 574 -26.05 2.09 14.88
N GLU A 575 -25.46 2.94 15.72
CA GLU A 575 -24.08 3.41 15.50
C GLU A 575 -23.11 2.23 15.52
N PHE A 576 -23.33 1.25 16.39
CA PHE A 576 -22.51 0.05 16.46
C PHE A 576 -22.69 -0.86 15.23
N VAL A 577 -23.94 -1.18 14.88
CA VAL A 577 -24.25 -1.98 13.67
C VAL A 577 -23.79 -1.27 12.40
N TRP A 578 -23.93 0.05 12.33
CA TRP A 578 -23.42 0.84 11.21
C TRP A 578 -21.89 0.80 11.12
N ALA A 579 -21.19 0.86 12.27
CA ALA A 579 -19.73 0.86 12.31
C ALA A 579 -19.11 -0.50 11.96
N PHE A 580 -19.72 -1.59 12.40
CA PHE A 580 -19.16 -2.94 12.28
C PHE A 580 -19.88 -3.83 11.24
N GLY A 581 -21.04 -3.41 10.73
CA GLY A 581 -21.78 -4.10 9.70
C GLY A 581 -22.08 -5.57 10.07
N ALA A 582 -21.70 -6.49 9.18
CA ALA A 582 -21.88 -7.92 9.41
C ALA A 582 -20.98 -8.50 10.52
N ASP A 583 -19.93 -7.79 10.92
CA ASP A 583 -19.01 -8.22 11.97
C ASP A 583 -19.44 -7.72 13.37
N ALA A 584 -20.58 -7.02 13.48
CA ALA A 584 -21.05 -6.43 14.75
C ALA A 584 -21.17 -7.47 15.86
N GLU A 585 -21.81 -8.62 15.59
CA GLU A 585 -21.98 -9.71 16.56
C GLU A 585 -20.64 -10.26 17.05
N ALA A 586 -19.71 -10.56 16.13
CA ALA A 586 -18.39 -11.05 16.48
C ALA A 586 -17.53 -10.02 17.24
N GLU A 587 -17.71 -8.72 16.96
CA GLU A 587 -17.01 -7.66 17.71
C GLU A 587 -17.62 -7.44 19.10
N MET A 588 -18.94 -7.61 19.28
CA MET A 588 -19.56 -7.68 20.61
C MET A 588 -18.97 -8.82 21.45
N GLU A 589 -18.88 -10.03 20.88
CA GLU A 589 -18.28 -11.18 21.54
C GLU A 589 -16.80 -10.93 21.94
N ARG A 590 -16.01 -10.35 21.03
CA ARG A 590 -14.62 -9.95 21.36
C ARG A 590 -14.53 -8.92 22.47
N GLN A 591 -15.48 -7.99 22.54
CA GLN A 591 -15.53 -7.01 23.62
C GLN A 591 -15.86 -7.66 24.96
N ILE A 592 -16.79 -8.61 24.97
CA ILE A 592 -17.11 -9.43 26.16
C ILE A 592 -15.85 -10.15 26.64
N ILE A 593 -15.12 -10.82 25.75
CA ILE A 593 -13.86 -11.51 26.09
C ILE A 593 -12.82 -10.53 26.66
N ARG A 594 -12.67 -9.33 26.07
CA ARG A 594 -11.74 -8.31 26.58
C ARG A 594 -12.15 -7.80 27.96
N GLN A 595 -13.45 -7.65 28.23
CA GLN A 595 -13.96 -7.24 29.55
C GLN A 595 -13.74 -8.34 30.59
N ILE A 596 -13.94 -9.61 30.22
CA ILE A 596 -13.59 -10.77 31.07
C ILE A 596 -12.07 -10.83 31.33
N GLU A 597 -11.23 -10.50 30.35
CA GLU A 597 -9.78 -10.38 30.57
C GLU A 597 -9.43 -9.22 31.50
N HIS A 598 -10.09 -8.08 31.36
CA HIS A 598 -9.91 -6.94 32.28
C HIS A 598 -10.34 -7.29 33.70
N LEU A 599 -11.40 -8.09 33.86
CA LEU A 599 -11.80 -8.66 35.14
C LEU A 599 -10.72 -9.56 35.76
N LYS A 600 -9.91 -10.28 34.96
CA LYS A 600 -8.76 -11.05 35.49
C LYS A 600 -7.74 -10.13 36.17
N GLU A 601 -7.61 -8.88 35.73
CA GLU A 601 -6.67 -7.90 36.26
C GLU A 601 -7.22 -7.14 37.48
N THR A 602 -8.48 -6.70 37.43
CA THR A 602 -9.08 -5.86 38.48
C THR A 602 -9.79 -6.68 39.58
N LYS A 603 -10.28 -7.88 39.25
CA LYS A 603 -11.18 -8.72 40.08
C LYS A 603 -12.46 -8.01 40.53
N ASP A 604 -12.77 -6.87 39.95
CA ASP A 604 -13.95 -6.10 40.30
C ASP A 604 -15.16 -6.58 39.48
N VAL A 605 -15.87 -7.54 40.06
CA VAL A 605 -17.10 -8.11 39.46
C VAL A 605 -18.24 -7.08 39.45
N GLU A 606 -18.21 -6.07 40.31
CA GLU A 606 -19.22 -5.00 40.26
C GLU A 606 -18.94 -4.07 39.08
N GLU A 607 -17.68 -3.89 38.67
CA GLU A 607 -17.35 -3.17 37.44
C GLU A 607 -17.78 -3.92 36.16
N LEU A 608 -17.83 -5.25 36.19
CA LEU A 608 -18.32 -6.09 35.08
C LEU A 608 -19.86 -6.15 35.02
N LEU A 609 -20.53 -6.15 36.17
CA LEU A 609 -22.00 -6.13 36.28
C LEU A 609 -22.58 -4.72 36.08
N HIS A 610 -21.83 -3.65 36.41
CA HIS A 610 -22.33 -2.27 36.41
C HIS A 610 -21.42 -1.24 35.71
N GLY A 611 -20.11 -1.48 35.64
CA GLY A 611 -19.09 -0.41 35.66
C GLY A 611 -18.56 0.11 34.32
N SER A 612 -18.69 -0.59 33.20
CA SER A 612 -18.29 -0.01 31.91
C SER A 612 -19.45 0.65 31.16
N TRP A 613 -20.70 0.32 31.51
CA TRP A 613 -21.88 0.69 30.71
C TRP A 613 -23.14 0.89 31.55
N SER A 614 -23.12 1.73 32.58
CA SER A 614 -24.31 2.26 33.27
C SER A 614 -25.28 3.06 32.35
N HIS A 615 -25.13 2.92 31.03
CA HIS A 615 -25.76 3.66 29.96
C HIS A 615 -26.29 2.75 28.82
N MET A 616 -26.19 1.41 28.96
CA MET A 616 -26.88 0.44 28.11
C MET A 616 -28.39 0.51 28.35
N ASP A 617 -29.19 0.21 27.33
CA ASP A 617 -30.64 0.13 27.49
C ASP A 617 -31.06 -1.21 28.13
N GLU A 618 -32.32 -1.32 28.52
CA GLU A 618 -32.84 -2.49 29.25
C GLU A 618 -32.82 -3.79 28.43
N TRP A 619 -32.73 -3.72 27.10
CA TRP A 619 -32.64 -4.89 26.22
C TRP A 619 -31.19 -5.36 26.06
N ASP A 620 -30.28 -4.43 25.79
CA ASP A 620 -28.85 -4.70 25.70
C ASP A 620 -28.29 -5.18 27.04
N MET A 621 -28.82 -4.67 28.16
CA MET A 621 -28.46 -5.17 29.49
C MET A 621 -28.95 -6.61 29.72
N ASP A 622 -30.12 -7.00 29.23
CA ASP A 622 -30.62 -8.38 29.37
C ASP A 622 -29.82 -9.36 28.51
N GLU A 623 -29.47 -8.97 27.27
CA GLU A 623 -28.61 -9.74 26.37
C GLU A 623 -27.15 -9.81 26.86
N TRP A 624 -26.66 -8.72 27.46
CA TRP A 624 -25.38 -8.70 28.18
C TRP A 624 -25.38 -9.66 29.38
N LEU A 625 -26.44 -9.65 30.19
CA LEU A 625 -26.58 -10.57 31.32
C LEU A 625 -26.66 -12.03 30.85
N GLU A 626 -27.34 -12.32 29.73
CA GLU A 626 -27.38 -13.65 29.12
C GLU A 626 -25.97 -14.13 28.73
N HIS A 627 -25.19 -13.33 28.03
CA HIS A 627 -23.81 -13.71 27.70
C HIS A 627 -22.92 -13.85 28.94
N LEU A 628 -23.13 -13.04 29.99
CA LEU A 628 -22.45 -13.26 31.27
C LEU A 628 -22.83 -14.60 31.92
N GLU A 629 -24.05 -15.09 31.74
CA GLU A 629 -24.48 -16.42 32.21
C GLU A 629 -23.82 -17.55 31.42
N GLU A 630 -23.72 -17.42 30.09
CA GLU A 630 -23.01 -18.39 29.25
C GLU A 630 -21.54 -18.55 29.70
N HIS A 631 -20.93 -17.45 30.19
CA HIS A 631 -19.55 -17.43 30.70
C HIS A 631 -19.45 -17.55 32.24
N LEU A 632 -20.53 -17.87 32.95
CA LEU A 632 -20.60 -17.84 34.43
C LEU A 632 -19.46 -18.63 35.10
N LYS A 633 -19.21 -19.86 34.65
CA LYS A 633 -18.17 -20.73 35.21
C LYS A 633 -16.76 -20.16 35.02
N GLU A 634 -16.50 -19.52 33.90
CA GLU A 634 -15.22 -18.86 33.64
C GLU A 634 -15.04 -17.66 34.57
N ILE A 635 -16.10 -16.86 34.74
CA ILE A 635 -16.11 -15.69 35.62
C ILE A 635 -15.91 -16.11 37.09
N VAL A 636 -16.52 -17.21 37.54
CA VAL A 636 -16.34 -17.80 38.88
C VAL A 636 -14.90 -18.23 39.11
N ASN A 637 -14.34 -18.98 38.16
CA ASN A 637 -12.95 -19.45 38.22
C ASN A 637 -11.94 -18.30 38.29
N ILE A 638 -12.24 -17.17 37.64
CA ILE A 638 -11.37 -15.99 37.59
C ILE A 638 -11.53 -15.11 38.84
N SER A 639 -12.77 -14.80 39.21
CA SER A 639 -13.07 -13.85 40.30
C SER A 639 -12.88 -14.46 41.69
N GLY A 640 -12.95 -15.80 41.80
CA GLY A 640 -12.93 -16.51 43.07
C GLY A 640 -14.20 -16.30 43.90
N LYS A 641 -15.26 -15.72 43.32
CA LYS A 641 -16.58 -15.60 43.94
C LYS A 641 -17.33 -16.92 43.79
N ASP A 642 -18.22 -17.19 44.74
CA ASP A 642 -19.08 -18.37 44.72
C ASP A 642 -20.07 -18.34 43.53
N GLU A 643 -20.19 -19.47 42.84
CA GLU A 643 -21.00 -19.64 41.61
C GLU A 643 -22.48 -19.33 41.85
N GLN A 644 -23.01 -19.77 43.01
CA GLN A 644 -24.41 -19.51 43.37
C GLN A 644 -24.63 -18.02 43.65
N THR A 645 -23.69 -17.38 44.34
CA THR A 645 -23.77 -15.96 44.68
C THR A 645 -23.72 -15.08 43.44
N LEU A 646 -22.91 -15.43 42.44
CA LEU A 646 -22.80 -14.66 41.21
C LEU A 646 -24.03 -14.87 40.30
N ALA A 647 -24.49 -16.10 40.13
CA ALA A 647 -25.72 -16.40 39.40
C ALA A 647 -26.92 -15.67 40.00
N LEU A 648 -27.02 -15.64 41.33
CA LEU A 648 -28.08 -14.93 42.04
C LEU A 648 -28.02 -13.41 41.79
N ARG A 649 -26.82 -12.81 41.80
CA ARG A 649 -26.68 -11.37 41.49
C ARG A 649 -27.09 -11.02 40.06
N ILE A 650 -26.76 -11.89 39.09
CA ILE A 650 -27.16 -11.70 37.69
C ILE A 650 -28.69 -11.74 37.57
N GLU A 651 -29.35 -12.73 38.18
CA GLU A 651 -30.81 -12.85 38.11
C GLU A 651 -31.51 -11.70 38.88
N GLN A 652 -30.97 -11.24 40.01
CA GLN A 652 -31.48 -10.06 40.73
C GLN A 652 -31.40 -8.80 39.87
N HIS A 653 -30.28 -8.58 39.18
CA HIS A 653 -30.14 -7.43 38.29
C HIS A 653 -31.11 -7.53 37.10
N ARG A 654 -31.32 -8.73 36.56
CA ARG A 654 -32.32 -9.00 35.53
C ARG A 654 -33.75 -8.69 36.03
N GLN A 655 -34.08 -9.06 37.27
CA GLN A 655 -35.37 -8.70 37.88
C GLN A 655 -35.54 -7.18 38.00
N GLU A 656 -34.52 -6.44 38.45
CA GLU A 656 -34.55 -4.97 38.53
C GLU A 656 -34.74 -4.31 37.15
N ILE A 657 -34.19 -4.91 36.09
CA ILE A 657 -34.38 -4.48 34.71
C ILE A 657 -35.84 -4.75 34.29
N HIS A 658 -36.37 -5.95 34.54
CA HIS A 658 -37.76 -6.30 34.25
C HIS A 658 -38.77 -5.41 34.99
N GLU A 659 -38.53 -5.09 36.26
CA GLU A 659 -39.41 -4.20 37.03
C GLU A 659 -39.42 -2.77 36.47
N ARG A 660 -38.26 -2.27 36.03
CA ARG A 660 -38.16 -0.99 35.31
C ARG A 660 -38.93 -1.03 33.99
N ILE A 661 -38.74 -2.08 33.18
CA ILE A 661 -39.47 -2.27 31.92
C ILE A 661 -40.98 -2.31 32.19
N ALA A 662 -41.43 -3.06 33.21
CA ALA A 662 -42.84 -3.17 33.54
C ALA A 662 -43.46 -1.85 34.01
N LYS A 663 -42.68 -1.01 34.69
CA LYS A 663 -43.10 0.31 35.17
C LYS A 663 -43.10 1.39 34.08
N GLU A 664 -42.13 1.37 33.17
CA GLU A 664 -42.00 2.35 32.09
C GLU A 664 -42.79 1.94 30.83
N HIS A 665 -42.98 0.63 30.60
CA HIS A 665 -43.50 0.04 29.37
C HIS A 665 -44.35 -1.24 29.61
N PRO A 666 -45.57 -1.13 30.16
CA PRO A 666 -46.41 -2.28 30.54
C PRO A 666 -46.79 -3.21 29.37
N GLU A 667 -46.91 -2.70 28.14
CA GLU A 667 -47.21 -3.50 26.93
C GLU A 667 -46.01 -4.36 26.46
N LEU A 668 -44.77 -4.01 26.84
CA LEU A 668 -43.56 -4.75 26.50
C LEU A 668 -43.20 -5.82 27.54
N ALA A 669 -43.75 -5.72 28.76
CA ALA A 669 -43.54 -6.69 29.83
C ALA A 669 -44.06 -8.10 29.50
N GLU A 670 -45.04 -8.22 28.59
CA GLU A 670 -45.48 -9.53 28.07
C GLU A 670 -44.50 -10.11 27.04
N ARG A 671 -44.01 -9.31 26.09
CA ARG A 671 -43.00 -9.76 25.10
C ARG A 671 -41.67 -10.12 25.74
N PHE A 672 -41.26 -9.42 26.80
CA PHE A 672 -40.08 -9.81 27.58
C PHE A 672 -40.26 -11.15 28.28
N ARG A 673 -41.46 -11.44 28.80
CA ARG A 673 -41.78 -12.75 29.38
C ARG A 673 -41.76 -13.87 28.32
N GLU A 674 -42.26 -13.60 27.13
CA GLU A 674 -42.17 -14.54 26.00
C GLU A 674 -40.73 -14.76 25.53
N ARG A 675 -39.93 -13.70 25.39
CA ARG A 675 -38.50 -13.81 25.03
C ARG A 675 -37.71 -14.56 26.10
N LYS A 676 -37.95 -14.29 27.39
CA LYS A 676 -37.32 -15.03 28.50
C LYS A 676 -37.51 -16.54 28.35
N HIS A 677 -38.69 -16.99 27.94
CA HIS A 677 -38.93 -18.41 27.68
C HIS A 677 -38.08 -18.96 26.52
N VAL A 678 -37.80 -18.16 25.49
CA VAL A 678 -36.92 -18.56 24.37
C VAL A 678 -35.45 -18.59 24.82
N LEU A 679 -35.01 -17.60 25.61
CA LEU A 679 -33.65 -17.55 26.14
C LEU A 679 -33.38 -18.69 27.13
N ASP A 680 -34.35 -18.99 28.00
CA ASP A 680 -34.30 -20.14 28.91
C ASP A 680 -34.16 -21.47 28.15
N GLU A 681 -34.85 -21.63 27.00
CA GLU A 681 -34.69 -22.79 26.12
C GLU A 681 -33.30 -22.83 25.45
N HIS A 682 -32.78 -21.71 24.95
CA HIS A 682 -31.42 -21.63 24.40
C HIS A 682 -30.34 -21.94 25.45
N LEU A 683 -30.47 -21.41 26.66
CA LEU A 683 -29.54 -21.66 27.76
C LEU A 683 -29.59 -23.12 28.19
N LYS A 684 -30.77 -23.73 28.20
CA LYS A 684 -30.97 -25.17 28.46
C LYS A 684 -30.34 -26.05 27.37
N GLU A 685 -30.38 -25.63 26.12
CA GLU A 685 -29.74 -26.35 25.00
C GLU A 685 -28.21 -26.22 25.01
N ARG A 686 -27.67 -25.01 25.23
CA ARG A 686 -26.23 -24.74 25.16
C ARG A 686 -25.46 -25.02 26.45
N HIS A 687 -26.06 -24.70 27.60
CA HIS A 687 -25.43 -24.76 28.92
C HIS A 687 -26.39 -25.35 29.98
N PRO A 688 -26.79 -26.64 29.87
CA PRO A 688 -27.82 -27.26 30.70
C PRO A 688 -27.53 -27.26 32.20
N GLU A 689 -26.25 -27.26 32.59
CA GLU A 689 -25.81 -27.22 33.99
C GLU A 689 -26.00 -25.82 34.62
N VAL A 690 -25.85 -24.75 33.83
CA VAL A 690 -26.09 -23.37 34.27
C VAL A 690 -27.60 -23.12 34.36
N PHE A 691 -28.37 -23.61 33.38
CA PHE A 691 -29.82 -23.55 33.41
C PHE A 691 -30.42 -24.20 34.67
N THR A 692 -29.99 -25.43 35.01
CA THR A 692 -30.48 -26.13 36.22
C THR A 692 -30.06 -25.46 37.53
N LEU A 693 -28.95 -24.71 37.54
CA LEU A 693 -28.55 -23.91 38.69
C LEU A 693 -29.49 -22.71 38.89
N ILE A 694 -29.78 -21.98 37.81
CA ILE A 694 -30.65 -20.80 37.82
C ILE A 694 -32.10 -21.19 38.16
N GLU A 695 -32.59 -22.30 37.60
CA GLU A 695 -33.94 -22.82 37.89
C GLU A 695 -34.11 -23.11 39.40
N LYS A 696 -33.12 -23.77 40.03
CA LYS A 696 -33.12 -24.03 41.49
C LYS A 696 -33.04 -22.77 42.35
N LEU A 697 -32.40 -21.71 41.85
CA LEU A 697 -32.33 -20.42 42.54
C LEU A 697 -33.69 -19.69 42.45
N ARG A 698 -34.36 -19.74 41.30
CA ARG A 698 -35.71 -19.18 41.10
C ARG A 698 -36.76 -19.86 41.98
N GLU A 699 -36.68 -21.18 42.16
CA GLU A 699 -37.56 -21.95 43.07
C GLU A 699 -37.37 -21.61 44.57
N ARG A 700 -36.24 -20.98 44.95
CA ARG A 700 -35.96 -20.58 46.35
C ARG A 700 -36.39 -19.15 46.69
N GLU A 701 -36.62 -18.29 45.69
CA GLU A 701 -37.07 -16.90 45.87
C GLU A 701 -38.60 -16.72 45.73
N GLN A 702 -39.32 -17.71 45.19
CA GLN A 702 -40.78 -17.81 45.25
C GLN A 702 -41.25 -18.36 46.60
#